data_AF-A0A964ATS2-F1
#
_entry.id   AF-A0A964ATS2-F1
#
_cell.length_a   1.000
_cell.length_b   1.000
_cell.length_c   1.000
_cell.angle_alpha   90.00
_cell.angle_beta   90.00
_cell.angle_gamma   90.00
#
_symmetry.space_group_name_H-M   'P 1'
#
loop_
_entity.id
_entity.type
_entity.pdbx_description
1 polymer ?
#
loop_
_entity_poly.entity_id
_entity_poly.type
_entity_poly.pdbx_seq_one_letter_code
_entity_poly.pdbx_strand_id
1 'polypeptide(L)'
;MPRHLLTALLLLGACDRGRSGPPDEVPASSVRGATMHRLTEVQWRNAVEDLLGVAFEGELPADYVLYNFAAVGAGQATVAPYELEQYESAAWAVAELALPDATGLTETLGCAPAGPLGREDLVDDPVEGCVRPWLAELARDAWRRPVDVAELDDLVALYSAVDASLDNPTLAARASVAMVLLSPHFLFRVERGAPEGERRRYTDHELAARLAFFLTDRPPDAALAADADDGRLSDPDVLREHAERLLATDAAQEAFGRFFAEWMALDRIALVDKDPTLYPWFDATARSAMDQELRLLFQEIALDEDADLRTLLTTDIAYVDATLAGLYGVPYSGPGFQRVRLPAELDRGGLMGRMGILSLNAHSTLTSPTLRGKFVRNRILCQDIPPPPEGVLASLDEVEGGGTLRDQLEQHMTDPTCASCHQLMDPVGFALEHFDAAGQRRELDNGQNIDASATIEGQDVYGATELGAVLAAHERFGVCVPSQLWRDALGVVEETWDQPALDALAAGFADAGYRFEPLVIDVVTSEPFRYALEPDDVDAPAPHELCDGADQDADGAVDEGVVRACEAPWGRGLQECSDGRWLTCVGPWPPPETCDGVDNDDDGAVDEALGVDVWVTTDAALVAAHSACDPDATETSGPCNAAVNRTCAANGCAVTGFGPVAQDDGAAALSCLDATEVTVLGATFGAMAAQHGGCVSTNPVSPDCNAAINRWCASQGLSTGFGPLEHAGEDLAVACTPNATRFSSTYTALSAFDPACDGSTERMGRRCDRAMHQWCRAQGYATGFGPLENSGDVAYVACLGTHEGAE
;
A
#
# COMPACT_ATOMS: atom_id res chain seq x y z
N MET A 1 -29.68 19.89 -82.10
CA MET A 1 -28.91 18.95 -82.94
C MET A 1 -27.46 19.46 -83.00
N PRO A 2 -26.42 18.62 -82.88
CA PRO A 2 -25.86 18.31 -81.56
C PRO A 2 -24.32 18.45 -81.46
N ARG A 3 -23.80 18.17 -80.25
CA ARG A 3 -22.56 17.40 -79.91
C ARG A 3 -21.30 18.12 -79.36
N HIS A 4 -21.03 17.77 -78.09
CA HIS A 4 -19.74 17.37 -77.46
C HIS A 4 -18.97 18.46 -76.68
N LEU A 5 -19.03 18.46 -75.33
CA LEU A 5 -18.15 17.76 -74.32
C LEU A 5 -16.92 18.65 -73.97
N LEU A 6 -16.54 18.97 -72.72
CA LEU A 6 -16.42 18.19 -71.47
C LEU A 6 -16.35 19.13 -70.24
N THR A 7 -16.95 18.66 -69.13
CA THR A 7 -16.62 18.85 -67.70
C THR A 7 -16.75 20.22 -66.99
N ALA A 8 -17.79 20.33 -66.16
CA ALA A 8 -17.89 21.30 -65.06
C ALA A 8 -17.68 20.57 -63.72
N LEU A 9 -16.68 21.03 -62.95
CA LEU A 9 -16.45 20.65 -61.56
C LEU A 9 -17.36 21.53 -60.68
N LEU A 10 -18.18 20.90 -59.84
CA LEU A 10 -19.06 21.59 -58.88
C LEU A 10 -18.33 21.78 -57.54
N LEU A 11 -18.44 23.00 -57.02
CA LEU A 11 -17.93 23.48 -55.75
C LEU A 11 -18.53 22.72 -54.55
N LEU A 12 -17.66 22.25 -53.66
CA LEU A 12 -17.97 22.04 -52.24
C LEU A 12 -17.11 23.04 -51.45
N GLY A 13 -17.78 23.98 -50.78
CA GLY A 13 -17.14 24.90 -49.85
C GLY A 13 -16.79 24.15 -48.56
N ALA A 14 -15.50 24.10 -48.26
CA ALA A 14 -15.01 23.79 -46.92
C ALA A 14 -15.05 25.08 -46.10
N CYS A 15 -15.81 25.06 -45.00
CA CYS A 15 -15.71 26.06 -43.96
C CYS A 15 -14.36 25.88 -43.26
N ASP A 16 -13.50 26.85 -43.48
CA ASP A 16 -12.26 27.10 -42.75
C ASP A 16 -12.63 27.45 -41.29
N ARG A 17 -12.52 26.47 -40.37
CA ARG A 17 -12.48 26.76 -38.94
C ARG A 17 -11.03 27.09 -38.63
N GLY A 18 -10.77 28.38 -38.42
CA GLY A 18 -9.46 28.87 -37.99
C GLY A 18 -8.98 28.08 -36.78
N ARG A 19 -7.77 27.52 -36.92
CA ARG A 19 -6.92 27.21 -35.76
C ARG A 19 -6.73 28.52 -35.00
N SER A 20 -7.31 28.60 -33.80
CA SER A 20 -6.79 29.45 -32.73
C SER A 20 -5.29 29.20 -32.57
N GLY A 21 -4.54 30.19 -32.11
CA GLY A 21 -3.09 30.10 -31.90
C GLY A 21 -2.69 28.97 -30.94
N PRO A 22 -1.38 28.76 -30.70
CA PRO A 22 -0.94 27.83 -29.66
C PRO A 22 -1.64 28.14 -28.34
N PRO A 23 -1.96 27.13 -27.52
CA PRO A 23 -2.48 27.35 -26.17
C PRO A 23 -1.56 28.33 -25.43
N ASP A 24 -2.14 29.17 -24.56
CA ASP A 24 -1.38 30.10 -23.74
C ASP A 24 -0.24 29.32 -23.05
N GLU A 25 1.02 29.71 -23.30
CA GLU A 25 2.20 29.02 -22.76
C GLU A 25 2.08 28.87 -21.24
N VAL A 26 2.41 27.69 -20.70
CA VAL A 26 2.45 27.44 -19.25
C VAL A 26 3.36 28.49 -18.59
N PRO A 27 2.84 29.34 -17.68
CA PRO A 27 3.58 30.47 -17.18
C PRO A 27 4.87 30.12 -16.45
N ALA A 28 5.86 30.99 -16.62
CA ALA A 28 7.18 30.92 -16.00
C ALA A 28 7.21 30.98 -14.46
N SER A 29 6.13 31.45 -13.83
CA SER A 29 6.08 31.74 -12.39
C SER A 29 6.21 30.51 -11.51
N SER A 30 6.09 29.32 -12.10
CA SER A 30 6.07 28.03 -11.41
C SER A 30 7.42 27.29 -11.39
N VAL A 31 8.48 27.93 -11.90
CA VAL A 31 9.82 27.37 -11.91
C VAL A 31 10.34 27.21 -10.47
N ARG A 32 10.87 26.02 -10.14
CA ARG A 32 11.39 25.68 -8.79
C ARG A 32 12.88 25.94 -8.66
N GLY A 33 13.37 26.06 -7.42
CA GLY A 33 14.81 26.13 -7.15
C GLY A 33 15.55 24.86 -7.60
N ALA A 34 16.83 25.01 -7.91
CA ALA A 34 17.70 23.88 -8.24
C ALA A 34 17.69 22.80 -7.14
N THR A 35 17.47 21.54 -7.52
CA THR A 35 17.31 20.43 -6.58
C THR A 35 18.03 19.15 -7.04
N MET A 36 17.98 18.10 -6.24
CA MET A 36 18.44 16.76 -6.57
C MET A 36 17.34 15.77 -6.22
N HIS A 37 16.94 14.94 -7.18
CA HIS A 37 15.96 13.88 -6.94
C HIS A 37 16.68 12.55 -6.75
N ARG A 38 16.49 11.90 -5.60
CA ARG A 38 16.98 10.52 -5.41
C ARG A 38 16.32 9.62 -6.45
N LEU A 39 17.05 8.66 -7.02
CA LEU A 39 16.39 7.61 -7.80
C LEU A 39 15.47 6.83 -6.88
N THR A 40 14.23 6.60 -7.33
CA THR A 40 13.33 5.66 -6.65
C THR A 40 13.90 4.25 -6.70
N GLU A 41 13.39 3.34 -5.88
CA GLU A 41 13.81 1.95 -5.87
C GLU A 41 13.72 1.33 -7.27
N VAL A 42 12.58 1.56 -7.94
CA VAL A 42 12.34 1.07 -9.31
C VAL A 42 13.32 1.70 -10.30
N GLN A 43 13.54 3.01 -10.23
CA GLN A 43 14.47 3.71 -11.12
C GLN A 43 15.92 3.24 -10.92
N TRP A 44 16.33 2.95 -9.68
CA TRP A 44 17.64 2.40 -9.37
C TRP A 44 17.81 1.00 -9.96
N ARG A 45 16.81 0.11 -9.76
CA ARG A 45 16.84 -1.27 -10.31
C ARG A 45 16.88 -1.27 -11.84
N ASN A 46 16.02 -0.47 -12.46
CA ASN A 46 15.98 -0.29 -13.91
C ASN A 46 17.30 0.28 -14.45
N ALA A 47 17.90 1.25 -13.77
CA ALA A 47 19.19 1.82 -14.18
C ALA A 47 20.32 0.80 -14.10
N VAL A 48 20.35 -0.05 -13.07
CA VAL A 48 21.32 -1.15 -12.97
C VAL A 48 21.10 -2.19 -14.06
N GLU A 49 19.85 -2.55 -14.33
CA GLU A 49 19.51 -3.52 -15.38
C GLU A 49 19.98 -3.02 -16.75
N ASP A 50 19.68 -1.77 -17.10
CA ASP A 50 20.07 -1.18 -18.39
C ASP A 50 21.59 -1.00 -18.51
N LEU A 51 22.26 -0.62 -17.41
CA LEU A 51 23.70 -0.34 -17.41
C LEU A 51 24.55 -1.61 -17.41
N LEU A 52 24.14 -2.64 -16.67
CA LEU A 52 24.97 -3.80 -16.36
C LEU A 52 24.37 -5.13 -16.83
N GLY A 53 23.13 -5.13 -17.34
CA GLY A 53 22.45 -6.33 -17.84
C GLY A 53 22.08 -7.33 -16.74
N VAL A 54 22.00 -6.89 -15.48
CA VAL A 54 21.68 -7.73 -14.32
C VAL A 54 20.47 -7.21 -13.57
N ALA A 55 19.53 -8.09 -13.23
CA ALA A 55 18.43 -7.79 -12.35
C ALA A 55 18.86 -7.99 -10.89
N PHE A 56 18.60 -6.99 -10.05
CA PHE A 56 18.88 -7.02 -8.62
C PHE A 56 17.57 -7.19 -7.84
N GLU A 57 17.51 -8.19 -6.96
CA GLU A 57 16.35 -8.53 -6.13
C GLU A 57 16.60 -8.35 -4.62
N GLY A 58 17.75 -7.76 -4.25
CA GLY A 58 18.09 -7.51 -2.84
C GLY A 58 17.41 -6.25 -2.29
N GLU A 59 17.64 -6.01 -0.99
CA GLU A 59 17.09 -4.87 -0.25
C GLU A 59 17.68 -3.53 -0.72
N LEU A 60 16.83 -2.51 -0.77
CA LEU A 60 17.17 -1.12 -1.07
C LEU A 60 16.40 -0.20 -0.10
N PRO A 61 16.89 1.03 0.12
CA PRO A 61 16.15 2.01 0.90
C PRO A 61 14.75 2.24 0.33
N ALA A 62 13.72 2.10 1.16
CA ALA A 62 12.34 2.34 0.78
C ALA A 62 12.13 3.78 0.27
N ASP A 63 11.19 3.94 -0.65
CA ASP A 63 10.81 5.26 -1.16
C ASP A 63 9.90 6.01 -0.19
N TYR A 64 10.16 7.31 -0.08
CA TYR A 64 9.29 8.21 0.67
C TYR A 64 8.11 8.57 -0.24
N VAL A 65 6.91 8.13 0.11
CA VAL A 65 5.70 8.51 -0.61
C VAL A 65 5.10 9.75 0.06
N LEU A 66 5.31 10.91 -0.55
CA LEU A 66 4.76 12.19 -0.09
C LEU A 66 3.68 12.66 -1.04
N TYR A 67 2.55 13.10 -0.51
CA TYR A 67 1.41 13.58 -1.31
C TYR A 67 1.00 12.58 -2.41
N ASN A 68 1.14 11.29 -2.08
CA ASN A 68 0.86 10.10 -2.88
C ASN A 68 1.92 9.67 -3.90
N PHE A 69 3.02 10.41 -4.06
CA PHE A 69 4.02 10.10 -5.07
C PHE A 69 5.41 9.87 -4.48
N ALA A 70 6.07 8.81 -4.91
CA ALA A 70 7.47 8.57 -4.60
C ALA A 70 8.36 9.65 -5.22
N ALA A 71 7.99 10.18 -6.39
CA ALA A 71 8.72 11.26 -7.07
C ALA A 71 8.82 12.55 -6.23
N VAL A 72 7.78 12.87 -5.44
CA VAL A 72 7.77 14.03 -4.54
C VAL A 72 8.69 13.78 -3.35
N GLY A 73 8.63 12.60 -2.73
CA GLY A 73 9.55 12.26 -1.66
C GLY A 73 11.00 12.19 -2.13
N ALA A 74 11.25 11.67 -3.34
CA ALA A 74 12.57 11.66 -3.96
C ALA A 74 13.19 13.05 -4.13
N GLY A 75 12.38 14.10 -4.34
CA GLY A 75 12.83 15.50 -4.42
C GLY A 75 13.16 16.13 -3.07
N GLN A 76 12.79 15.49 -1.95
CA GLN A 76 13.00 16.01 -0.58
C GLN A 76 13.89 15.09 0.28
N ALA A 77 14.05 13.83 -0.13
CA ALA A 77 14.72 12.79 0.65
C ALA A 77 16.23 13.01 0.72
N THR A 78 16.77 12.94 1.95
CA THR A 78 18.21 12.83 2.21
C THR A 78 18.59 11.39 2.50
N VAL A 79 19.79 10.97 2.08
CA VAL A 79 20.31 9.62 2.38
C VAL A 79 20.83 9.56 3.81
N ALA A 80 20.19 8.74 4.64
CA ALA A 80 20.60 8.42 6.00
C ALA A 80 21.83 7.50 6.01
N PRO A 81 22.60 7.44 7.13
CA PRO A 81 23.72 6.50 7.25
C PRO A 81 23.33 5.04 6.96
N TYR A 82 22.20 4.58 7.50
CA TYR A 82 21.71 3.21 7.28
C TYR A 82 21.29 2.97 5.82
N GLU A 83 20.69 3.96 5.16
CA GLU A 83 20.33 3.86 3.74
C GLU A 83 21.58 3.78 2.85
N LEU A 84 22.66 4.47 3.23
CA LEU A 84 23.95 4.36 2.55
C LEU A 84 24.56 2.96 2.70
N GLU A 85 24.45 2.33 3.86
CA GLU A 85 24.89 0.94 4.08
C GLU A 85 24.12 -0.04 3.19
N GLN A 86 22.81 0.17 3.01
CA GLN A 86 21.99 -0.61 2.08
C GLN A 86 22.44 -0.41 0.62
N TYR A 87 22.67 0.84 0.19
CA TYR A 87 23.19 1.10 -1.15
C TYR A 87 24.59 0.50 -1.35
N GLU A 88 25.45 0.51 -0.34
CA GLU A 88 26.77 -0.14 -0.42
C GLU A 88 26.64 -1.65 -0.60
N SER A 89 25.79 -2.29 0.21
CA SER A 89 25.49 -3.72 0.09
C SER A 89 24.95 -4.06 -1.31
N ALA A 90 23.98 -3.29 -1.80
CA ALA A 90 23.39 -3.47 -3.12
C ALA A 90 24.40 -3.25 -4.26
N ALA A 91 25.22 -2.20 -4.18
CA ALA A 91 26.24 -1.88 -5.18
C ALA A 91 27.30 -3.00 -5.30
N TRP A 92 27.74 -3.57 -4.18
CA TRP A 92 28.64 -4.71 -4.18
C TRP A 92 27.98 -5.97 -4.73
N ALA A 93 26.75 -6.28 -4.32
CA ALA A 93 26.02 -7.44 -4.82
C ALA A 93 25.80 -7.37 -6.34
N VAL A 94 25.42 -6.18 -6.85
CA VAL A 94 25.28 -5.92 -8.29
C VAL A 94 26.62 -6.08 -9.02
N ALA A 95 27.70 -5.53 -8.47
CA ALA A 95 29.03 -5.68 -9.07
C ALA A 95 29.46 -7.16 -9.14
N GLU A 96 29.13 -7.97 -8.14
CA GLU A 96 29.38 -9.41 -8.15
C GLU A 96 28.54 -10.16 -9.18
N LEU A 97 27.27 -9.79 -9.35
CA LEU A 97 26.37 -10.35 -10.37
C LEU A 97 26.86 -10.01 -11.79
N ALA A 98 27.23 -8.75 -12.02
CA ALA A 98 27.68 -8.27 -13.33
C ALA A 98 29.06 -8.84 -13.72
N LEU A 99 29.94 -9.05 -12.73
CA LEU A 99 31.30 -9.53 -12.93
C LEU A 99 31.58 -10.79 -12.10
N PRO A 100 30.97 -11.95 -12.40
CA PRO A 100 31.00 -13.12 -11.53
C PRO A 100 32.39 -13.76 -11.42
N ASP A 101 33.22 -13.65 -12.46
CA ASP A 101 34.58 -14.18 -12.49
C ASP A 101 35.48 -13.45 -13.50
N ALA A 102 36.71 -13.95 -13.68
CA ALA A 102 37.67 -13.40 -14.64
C ALA A 102 37.24 -13.52 -16.11
N THR A 103 36.38 -14.49 -16.44
CA THR A 103 35.82 -14.65 -17.79
C THR A 103 34.83 -13.52 -18.04
N GLY A 104 33.90 -13.28 -17.11
CA GLY A 104 32.93 -12.19 -17.20
C GLY A 104 33.61 -10.81 -17.31
N LEU A 105 34.71 -10.59 -16.57
CA LEU A 105 35.52 -9.39 -16.73
C LEU A 105 36.13 -9.26 -18.14
N THR A 106 36.70 -10.34 -18.67
CA THR A 106 37.33 -10.33 -20.01
C THR A 106 36.30 -10.06 -21.11
N GLU A 107 35.10 -10.60 -20.98
CA GLU A 107 33.98 -10.36 -21.89
C GLU A 107 33.53 -8.89 -21.82
N THR A 108 33.40 -8.34 -20.60
CA THR A 108 32.99 -6.95 -20.37
C THR A 108 34.01 -5.94 -20.92
N LEU A 109 35.31 -6.15 -20.68
CA LEU A 109 36.36 -5.25 -21.15
C LEU A 109 36.62 -5.35 -22.66
N GLY A 110 36.10 -6.39 -23.34
CA GLY A 110 36.38 -6.65 -24.76
C GLY A 110 37.85 -6.93 -25.08
N CYS A 111 38.69 -7.12 -24.06
CA CYS A 111 40.13 -7.32 -24.16
C CYS A 111 40.62 -8.23 -23.03
N ALA A 112 41.65 -9.04 -23.28
CA ALA A 112 42.26 -9.91 -22.26
C ALA A 112 43.59 -9.30 -21.77
N PRO A 113 43.84 -9.24 -20.45
CA PRO A 113 45.16 -8.92 -19.94
C PRO A 113 46.18 -9.98 -20.40
N ALA A 114 47.42 -9.56 -20.63
CA ALA A 114 48.48 -10.39 -21.19
C ALA A 114 48.81 -11.61 -20.28
N GLY A 115 48.26 -12.78 -20.59
CA GLY A 115 48.67 -14.06 -20.00
C GLY A 115 49.94 -14.63 -20.64
N PRO A 116 50.55 -15.71 -20.08
CA PRO A 116 51.83 -16.26 -20.52
C PRO A 116 51.83 -16.93 -21.91
N LEU A 117 50.71 -16.93 -22.61
CA LEU A 117 50.50 -17.64 -23.88
C LEU A 117 50.12 -16.61 -24.97
N GLY A 118 51.12 -16.15 -25.71
CA GLY A 118 51.01 -15.07 -26.70
C GLY A 118 49.90 -15.24 -27.73
N ARG A 119 48.81 -14.49 -27.54
CA ARG A 119 47.86 -14.10 -28.60
C ARG A 119 48.26 -12.75 -29.19
N GLU A 120 47.81 -12.46 -30.40
CA GLU A 120 48.24 -11.30 -31.21
C GLU A 120 47.44 -10.01 -30.94
N ASP A 121 46.47 -10.03 -30.01
CA ASP A 121 45.59 -8.89 -29.66
C ASP A 121 45.95 -8.25 -28.30
N LEU A 122 47.24 -8.14 -27.99
CA LEU A 122 47.73 -7.64 -26.70
C LEU A 122 47.76 -6.10 -26.68
N VAL A 123 47.18 -5.49 -25.65
CA VAL A 123 47.38 -4.07 -25.35
C VAL A 123 48.58 -3.92 -24.41
N ASP A 124 49.49 -2.99 -24.73
CA ASP A 124 50.76 -2.79 -23.97
C ASP A 124 50.52 -2.38 -22.51
N ASP A 125 49.40 -1.70 -22.24
CA ASP A 125 48.92 -1.35 -20.91
C ASP A 125 47.42 -1.70 -20.81
N PRO A 126 47.03 -2.81 -20.17
CA PRO A 126 45.62 -3.20 -20.04
C PRO A 126 44.75 -2.16 -19.31
N VAL A 127 45.34 -1.37 -18.42
CA VAL A 127 44.59 -0.34 -17.67
C VAL A 127 44.21 0.80 -18.60
N GLU A 128 45.17 1.39 -19.30
CA GLU A 128 44.91 2.48 -20.24
C GLU A 128 44.20 2.00 -21.52
N GLY A 129 44.45 0.76 -21.93
CA GLY A 129 43.93 0.18 -23.16
C GLY A 129 42.49 -0.31 -23.10
N CYS A 130 42.03 -0.75 -21.92
CA CYS A 130 40.74 -1.43 -21.80
C CYS A 130 39.94 -0.94 -20.59
N VAL A 131 40.57 -0.85 -19.41
CA VAL A 131 39.87 -0.45 -18.19
C VAL A 131 39.43 1.01 -18.24
N ARG A 132 40.31 1.94 -18.66
CA ARG A 132 39.96 3.37 -18.76
C ARG A 132 38.80 3.62 -19.73
N PRO A 133 38.79 3.12 -20.98
CA PRO A 133 37.64 3.29 -21.88
C PRO A 133 36.34 2.70 -21.31
N TRP A 134 36.40 1.50 -20.73
CA TRP A 134 35.25 0.87 -20.11
C TRP A 134 34.70 1.69 -18.92
N LEU A 135 35.56 2.17 -18.03
CA LEU A 135 35.15 3.03 -16.91
C LEU A 135 34.60 4.37 -17.40
N ALA A 136 35.12 4.91 -18.49
CA ALA A 136 34.61 6.14 -19.08
C ALA A 136 33.19 5.97 -19.62
N GLU A 137 32.91 4.86 -20.31
CA GLU A 137 31.57 4.52 -20.80
C GLU A 137 30.61 4.22 -19.63
N LEU A 138 31.02 3.33 -18.72
CA LEU A 138 30.25 2.97 -17.54
C LEU A 138 29.87 4.20 -16.71
N ALA A 139 30.83 5.07 -16.36
CA ALA A 139 30.56 6.25 -15.56
C ALA A 139 29.74 7.30 -16.32
N ARG A 140 29.93 7.43 -17.64
CA ARG A 140 29.15 8.35 -18.48
C ARG A 140 27.68 7.96 -18.47
N ASP A 141 27.38 6.68 -18.67
CA ASP A 141 26.01 6.20 -18.76
C ASP A 141 25.36 6.15 -17.38
N ALA A 142 26.10 5.72 -16.35
CA ALA A 142 25.66 5.72 -14.96
C ALA A 142 25.35 7.12 -14.42
N TRP A 143 26.20 8.10 -14.72
CA TRP A 143 26.05 9.48 -14.24
C TRP A 143 25.28 10.37 -15.22
N ARG A 144 24.91 9.81 -16.39
CA ARG A 144 24.05 10.41 -17.43
C ARG A 144 24.59 11.73 -17.97
N ARG A 145 25.93 11.86 -17.98
CA ARG A 145 26.65 13.05 -18.47
C ARG A 145 28.08 12.68 -18.88
N PRO A 146 28.75 13.55 -19.65
CA PRO A 146 30.19 13.44 -19.86
C PRO A 146 30.94 13.39 -18.51
N VAL A 147 31.88 12.44 -18.42
CA VAL A 147 32.74 12.23 -17.24
C VAL A 147 33.91 13.20 -17.29
N ASP A 148 34.21 13.87 -16.18
CA ASP A 148 35.40 14.72 -16.10
C ASP A 148 36.67 13.85 -16.08
N VAL A 149 37.76 14.35 -16.65
CA VAL A 149 39.05 13.63 -16.69
C VAL A 149 39.53 13.28 -15.29
N ALA A 150 39.35 14.17 -14.31
CA ALA A 150 39.74 13.91 -12.92
C ALA A 150 38.89 12.80 -12.28
N GLU A 151 37.58 12.77 -12.56
CA GLU A 151 36.68 11.73 -12.05
C GLU A 151 37.06 10.35 -12.63
N LEU A 152 37.38 10.32 -13.92
CA LEU A 152 37.86 9.11 -14.58
C LEU A 152 39.22 8.65 -14.04
N ASP A 153 40.15 9.59 -13.82
CA ASP A 153 41.46 9.30 -13.25
C ASP A 153 41.35 8.71 -11.83
N ASP A 154 40.42 9.20 -11.01
CA ASP A 154 40.16 8.66 -9.67
C ASP A 154 39.61 7.22 -9.72
N LEU A 155 38.70 6.91 -10.65
CA LEU A 155 38.19 5.54 -10.85
C LEU A 155 39.31 4.60 -11.32
N VAL A 156 40.14 5.04 -12.27
CA VAL A 156 41.29 4.26 -12.76
C VAL A 156 42.32 4.06 -11.65
N ALA A 157 42.55 5.06 -10.80
CA ALA A 157 43.45 4.96 -9.67
C ALA A 157 42.93 3.97 -8.62
N LEU A 158 41.63 3.96 -8.33
CA LEU A 158 41.00 2.97 -7.45
C LEU A 158 41.20 1.55 -7.98
N TYR A 159 40.86 1.31 -9.24
CA TYR A 159 41.08 0.01 -9.89
C TYR A 159 42.53 -0.45 -9.72
N SER A 160 43.47 0.42 -10.11
CA SER A 160 44.91 0.13 -10.09
C SER A 160 45.41 -0.17 -8.67
N ALA A 161 44.90 0.53 -7.67
CA ALA A 161 45.29 0.34 -6.26
C ALA A 161 44.78 -0.99 -5.71
N VAL A 162 43.54 -1.37 -6.00
CA VAL A 162 42.95 -2.65 -5.56
C VAL A 162 43.66 -3.82 -6.24
N ASP A 163 43.85 -3.74 -7.56
CA ASP A 163 44.53 -4.78 -8.32
C ASP A 163 45.97 -5.00 -7.83
N ALA A 164 46.75 -3.91 -7.70
CA ALA A 164 48.13 -3.98 -7.22
C ALA A 164 48.25 -4.51 -5.78
N SER A 165 47.25 -4.27 -4.92
CA SER A 165 47.27 -4.67 -3.52
C SER A 165 46.84 -6.12 -3.30
N LEU A 166 45.91 -6.61 -4.12
CA LEU A 166 45.23 -7.90 -3.91
C LEU A 166 45.48 -8.93 -5.03
N ASP A 167 46.17 -8.56 -6.11
CA ASP A 167 46.41 -9.40 -7.30
C ASP A 167 45.09 -10.00 -7.83
N ASN A 168 44.06 -9.15 -7.91
CA ASN A 168 42.70 -9.55 -8.23
C ASN A 168 41.99 -8.47 -9.08
N PRO A 169 42.15 -8.54 -10.41
CA PRO A 169 41.59 -7.54 -11.32
C PRO A 169 40.06 -7.59 -11.39
N THR A 170 39.45 -8.75 -11.11
CA THR A 170 37.98 -8.88 -11.00
C THR A 170 37.46 -8.13 -9.77
N LEU A 171 38.12 -8.25 -8.62
CA LEU A 171 37.75 -7.49 -7.43
C LEU A 171 37.99 -5.99 -7.62
N ALA A 172 39.06 -5.59 -8.32
CA ALA A 172 39.30 -4.20 -8.68
C ALA A 172 38.19 -3.62 -9.58
N ALA A 173 37.74 -4.38 -10.56
CA ALA A 173 36.61 -4.00 -11.41
C ALA A 173 35.31 -3.89 -10.61
N ARG A 174 35.02 -4.86 -9.72
CA ARG A 174 33.84 -4.81 -8.84
C ARG A 174 33.85 -3.59 -7.93
N ALA A 175 34.99 -3.27 -7.32
CA ALA A 175 35.15 -2.07 -6.50
C ALA A 175 34.87 -0.79 -7.31
N SER A 176 35.27 -0.76 -8.57
CA SER A 176 35.04 0.37 -9.47
C SER A 176 33.55 0.50 -9.83
N VAL A 177 32.87 -0.60 -10.17
CA VAL A 177 31.41 -0.62 -10.37
C VAL A 177 30.67 -0.15 -9.12
N ALA A 178 31.02 -0.70 -7.96
CA ALA A 178 30.40 -0.31 -6.70
C ALA A 178 30.57 1.19 -6.41
N MET A 179 31.77 1.76 -6.67
CA MET A 179 31.98 3.20 -6.53
C MET A 179 31.21 4.06 -7.54
N VAL A 180 31.00 3.57 -8.77
CA VAL A 180 30.14 4.26 -9.74
C VAL A 180 28.70 4.31 -9.24
N LEU A 181 28.18 3.20 -8.69
CA LEU A 181 26.80 3.09 -8.19
C LEU A 181 26.59 3.82 -6.84
N LEU A 182 27.63 3.98 -6.03
CA LEU A 182 27.59 4.75 -4.78
C LEU A 182 27.76 6.26 -4.98
N SER A 183 28.10 6.69 -6.19
CA SER A 183 28.27 8.11 -6.51
C SER A 183 26.95 8.87 -6.34
N PRO A 184 26.95 10.10 -5.79
CA PRO A 184 25.78 10.97 -5.81
C PRO A 184 25.26 11.21 -7.23
N HIS A 185 26.13 11.17 -8.24
CA HIS A 185 25.71 11.30 -9.64
C HIS A 185 24.97 10.08 -10.18
N PHE A 186 25.08 8.91 -9.54
CA PHE A 186 24.24 7.75 -9.83
C PHE A 186 22.97 7.76 -8.97
N LEU A 187 23.11 7.92 -7.65
CA LEU A 187 21.99 7.87 -6.70
C LEU A 187 20.97 9.00 -6.88
N PHE A 188 21.36 10.12 -7.50
CA PHE A 188 20.49 11.26 -7.73
C PHE A 188 20.47 11.70 -9.20
N ARG A 189 19.31 12.18 -9.64
CA ARG A 189 19.17 13.12 -10.76
C ARG A 189 19.54 14.50 -10.24
N VAL A 190 20.71 14.99 -10.63
CA VAL A 190 21.19 16.31 -10.23
C VAL A 190 20.61 17.34 -11.20
N GLU A 191 19.82 18.27 -10.70
CA GLU A 191 19.06 19.22 -11.53
C GLU A 191 19.37 20.64 -11.08
N ARG A 192 20.58 21.07 -11.43
CA ARG A 192 21.09 22.39 -11.05
C ARG A 192 20.84 23.43 -12.12
N GLY A 193 20.86 23.03 -13.39
CA GLY A 193 20.84 23.95 -14.51
C GLY A 193 22.09 24.83 -14.61
N ALA A 194 22.23 25.47 -15.77
CA ALA A 194 23.24 26.47 -16.08
C ALA A 194 22.64 27.88 -16.03
N PRO A 195 23.36 28.89 -15.52
CA PRO A 195 22.85 30.26 -15.43
C PRO A 195 22.38 30.82 -16.79
N GLU A 196 21.17 31.34 -16.83
CA GLU A 196 20.57 32.02 -17.98
C GLU A 196 19.67 33.19 -17.52
N GLY A 197 20.25 34.38 -17.42
CA GLY A 197 19.54 35.56 -16.93
C GLY A 197 19.25 35.47 -15.42
N GLU A 198 17.98 35.60 -15.02
CA GLU A 198 17.51 35.47 -13.64
C GLU A 198 17.06 34.02 -13.31
N ARG A 199 17.27 33.09 -14.25
CA ARG A 199 16.90 31.67 -14.12
C ARG A 199 18.10 30.80 -14.44
N ARG A 200 17.93 29.50 -14.27
CA ARG A 200 18.88 28.46 -14.64
C ARG A 200 18.21 27.53 -15.63
N ARG A 201 18.74 27.38 -16.83
CA ARG A 201 18.21 26.42 -17.81
C ARG A 201 18.81 25.05 -17.50
N TYR A 202 18.01 24.00 -17.42
CA TYR A 202 18.56 22.65 -17.33
C TYR A 202 19.44 22.37 -18.55
N THR A 203 20.61 21.79 -18.29
CA THR A 203 21.51 21.33 -19.36
C THR A 203 20.83 20.20 -20.13
N ASP A 204 21.26 19.97 -21.36
CA ASP A 204 20.66 18.93 -22.20
C ASP A 204 20.79 17.52 -21.59
N HIS A 205 21.83 17.25 -20.80
CA HIS A 205 21.96 16.01 -20.03
C HIS A 205 20.98 15.92 -18.85
N GLU A 206 20.73 17.03 -18.16
CA GLU A 206 19.72 17.09 -17.09
C GLU A 206 18.31 16.92 -17.68
N LEU A 207 18.02 17.53 -18.83
CA LEU A 207 16.76 17.36 -19.56
C LEU A 207 16.57 15.92 -20.04
N ALA A 208 17.61 15.29 -20.59
CA ALA A 208 17.59 13.89 -20.98
C ALA A 208 17.24 12.99 -19.80
N ALA A 209 17.92 13.17 -18.66
CA ALA A 209 17.67 12.39 -17.45
C ALA A 209 16.26 12.62 -16.90
N ARG A 210 15.80 13.88 -16.80
CA ARG A 210 14.42 14.20 -16.36
C ARG A 210 13.39 13.53 -17.26
N LEU A 211 13.53 13.69 -18.58
CA LEU A 211 12.58 13.13 -19.55
C LEU A 211 12.52 11.61 -19.48
N ALA A 212 13.67 10.94 -19.48
CA ALA A 212 13.74 9.48 -19.46
C ALA A 212 13.16 8.89 -18.17
N PHE A 213 13.58 9.39 -17.00
CA PHE A 213 13.08 8.84 -15.74
C PHE A 213 11.60 9.15 -15.52
N PHE A 214 11.10 10.32 -15.93
CA PHE A 214 9.67 10.61 -15.85
C PHE A 214 8.84 9.69 -16.76
N LEU A 215 9.26 9.53 -18.02
CA LEU A 215 8.43 8.81 -19.00
C LEU A 215 8.60 7.29 -18.94
N THR A 216 9.74 6.78 -18.48
CA THR A 216 10.06 5.34 -18.58
C THR A 216 10.66 4.72 -17.32
N ASP A 217 10.85 5.49 -16.23
CA ASP A 217 11.59 5.06 -15.03
C ASP A 217 12.98 4.44 -15.35
N ARG A 218 13.58 4.84 -16.47
CA ARG A 218 14.83 4.30 -16.99
C ARG A 218 15.79 5.44 -17.35
N PRO A 219 17.12 5.19 -17.36
CA PRO A 219 18.08 6.16 -17.87
C PRO A 219 17.81 6.55 -19.33
N PRO A 220 18.39 7.67 -19.82
CA PRO A 220 18.28 8.05 -21.23
C PRO A 220 18.77 6.96 -22.16
N ASP A 221 17.96 6.60 -23.16
CA ASP A 221 18.41 5.71 -24.22
C ASP A 221 19.49 6.36 -25.09
N ALA A 222 20.17 5.57 -25.92
CA ALA A 222 21.28 6.03 -26.74
C ALA A 222 20.93 7.19 -27.70
N ALA A 223 19.68 7.25 -28.19
CA ALA A 223 19.26 8.33 -29.08
C ALA A 223 19.08 9.64 -28.31
N LEU A 224 18.43 9.57 -27.14
CA LEU A 224 18.25 10.73 -26.26
C LEU A 224 19.59 11.23 -25.70
N ALA A 225 20.48 10.32 -25.31
CA ALA A 225 21.82 10.67 -24.84
C ALA A 225 22.69 11.31 -25.94
N ALA A 226 22.56 10.88 -27.20
CA ALA A 226 23.28 11.47 -28.32
C ALA A 226 22.82 12.90 -28.64
N ASP A 227 21.50 13.16 -28.66
CA ASP A 227 20.99 14.52 -28.85
C ASP A 227 21.31 15.42 -27.65
N ALA A 228 21.48 14.85 -26.44
CA ALA A 228 21.99 15.56 -25.28
C ALA A 228 23.46 15.98 -25.45
N ASP A 229 24.33 15.07 -25.91
CA ASP A 229 25.74 15.35 -26.22
C ASP A 229 25.89 16.47 -27.26
N ASP A 230 25.03 16.45 -28.28
CA ASP A 230 25.03 17.42 -29.38
C ASP A 230 24.39 18.77 -29.00
N GLY A 231 23.84 18.91 -27.80
CA GLY A 231 23.23 20.14 -27.30
C GLY A 231 21.93 20.51 -28.03
N ARG A 232 21.13 19.50 -28.41
CA ARG A 232 19.89 19.67 -29.18
C ARG A 232 18.62 19.68 -28.35
N LEU A 233 18.62 19.13 -27.14
CA LEU A 233 17.43 18.99 -26.28
C LEU A 233 16.96 20.32 -25.67
N SER A 234 17.79 21.34 -25.69
CA SER A 234 17.36 22.72 -25.41
C SER A 234 16.30 23.24 -26.42
N ASP A 235 16.15 22.61 -27.60
CA ASP A 235 15.08 22.89 -28.55
C ASP A 235 13.80 22.14 -28.14
N PRO A 236 12.71 22.84 -27.77
CA PRO A 236 11.46 22.18 -27.36
C PRO A 236 10.82 21.29 -28.43
N ASP A 237 11.09 21.50 -29.72
CA ASP A 237 10.57 20.61 -30.77
C ASP A 237 11.33 19.26 -30.79
N VAL A 238 12.63 19.26 -30.50
CA VAL A 238 13.42 18.03 -30.33
C VAL A 238 13.01 17.30 -29.05
N LEU A 239 12.80 18.04 -27.96
CA LEU A 239 12.31 17.48 -26.70
C LEU A 239 10.94 16.80 -26.88
N ARG A 240 10.02 17.44 -27.62
CA ARG A 240 8.72 16.86 -27.98
C ARG A 240 8.86 15.56 -28.77
N GLU A 241 9.71 15.54 -29.80
CA GLU A 241 9.94 14.33 -30.61
C GLU A 241 10.41 13.14 -29.75
N HIS A 242 11.32 13.38 -28.81
CA HIS A 242 11.76 12.33 -27.88
C HIS A 242 10.66 11.93 -26.89
N ALA A 243 9.83 12.85 -26.41
CA ALA A 243 8.74 12.54 -25.50
C ALA A 243 7.68 11.65 -26.17
N GLU A 244 7.23 11.99 -27.38
CA GLU A 244 6.31 11.18 -28.19
C GLU A 244 6.89 9.78 -28.45
N ARG A 245 8.18 9.71 -28.81
CA ARG A 245 8.86 8.44 -29.06
C ARG A 245 8.96 7.56 -27.81
N LEU A 246 9.25 8.14 -26.64
CA LEU A 246 9.36 7.39 -25.38
C LEU A 246 8.00 6.92 -24.88
N LEU A 247 6.95 7.72 -25.03
CA LEU A 247 5.57 7.36 -24.67
C LEU A 247 5.05 6.13 -25.43
N ALA A 248 5.59 5.87 -26.63
CA ALA A 248 5.25 4.70 -27.43
C ALA A 248 5.96 3.39 -26.99
N THR A 249 6.77 3.41 -25.93
CA THR A 249 7.54 2.24 -25.46
C THR A 249 6.81 1.46 -24.37
N ASP A 250 7.12 0.15 -24.25
CA ASP A 250 6.60 -0.69 -23.15
C ASP A 250 7.03 -0.16 -21.77
N ALA A 251 8.23 0.43 -21.67
CA ALA A 251 8.71 1.04 -20.43
C ALA A 251 7.83 2.23 -19.99
N ALA A 252 7.28 2.99 -20.93
CA ALA A 252 6.31 4.03 -20.60
C ALA A 252 4.96 3.47 -20.14
N GLN A 253 4.51 2.35 -20.70
CA GLN A 253 3.31 1.66 -20.20
C GLN A 253 3.47 1.26 -18.73
N GLU A 254 4.63 0.72 -18.37
CA GLU A 254 4.95 0.35 -16.99
C GLU A 254 5.05 1.56 -16.06
N ALA A 255 5.76 2.61 -16.48
CA ALA A 255 5.93 3.84 -15.69
C ALA A 255 4.58 4.52 -15.41
N PHE A 256 3.74 4.70 -16.43
CA PHE A 256 2.43 5.30 -16.25
C PHE A 256 1.44 4.38 -15.52
N GLY A 257 1.64 3.06 -15.58
CA GLY A 257 0.94 2.11 -14.70
C GLY A 257 1.33 2.26 -13.22
N ARG A 258 2.58 2.64 -12.91
CA ARG A 258 3.04 2.97 -11.55
C ARG A 258 2.52 4.34 -11.11
N PHE A 259 2.63 5.37 -11.95
CA PHE A 259 2.01 6.67 -11.72
C PHE A 259 0.54 6.53 -11.31
N PHE A 260 -0.24 5.74 -12.07
CA PHE A 260 -1.65 5.53 -11.75
C PHE A 260 -1.85 4.77 -10.44
N ALA A 261 -0.98 3.81 -10.15
CA ALA A 261 -1.05 3.08 -8.88
C ALA A 261 -0.75 3.96 -7.68
N GLU A 262 0.23 4.85 -7.76
CA GLU A 262 0.53 5.85 -6.73
C GLU A 262 -0.61 6.86 -6.58
N TRP A 263 -1.10 7.39 -7.71
CA TRP A 263 -2.24 8.31 -7.73
C TRP A 263 -3.50 7.68 -7.11
N MET A 264 -3.80 6.40 -7.37
CA MET A 264 -4.97 5.72 -6.80
C MET A 264 -4.68 4.95 -5.50
N ALA A 265 -3.44 4.93 -5.01
CA ALA A 265 -2.98 4.11 -3.88
C ALA A 265 -3.29 2.60 -4.04
N LEU A 266 -3.06 2.05 -5.24
CA LEU A 266 -3.34 0.64 -5.55
C LEU A 266 -2.36 -0.33 -4.88
N ASP A 267 -1.16 0.12 -4.53
CA ASP A 267 -0.19 -0.61 -3.72
C ASP A 267 -0.80 -1.13 -2.40
N ARG A 268 -1.70 -0.33 -1.82
CA ARG A 268 -2.44 -0.70 -0.61
C ARG A 268 -3.40 -1.86 -0.81
N ILE A 269 -3.81 -2.18 -2.05
CA ILE A 269 -4.69 -3.33 -2.32
C ILE A 269 -4.05 -4.60 -1.76
N ALA A 270 -2.73 -4.76 -1.88
CA ALA A 270 -2.01 -5.94 -1.36
C ALA A 270 -2.16 -6.13 0.16
N LEU A 271 -2.36 -5.02 0.88
CA LEU A 271 -2.51 -4.95 2.35
C LEU A 271 -3.97 -4.95 2.81
N VAL A 272 -4.93 -4.92 1.88
CA VAL A 272 -6.36 -4.97 2.23
C VAL A 272 -6.67 -6.31 2.87
N ASP A 273 -7.05 -6.27 4.14
CA ASP A 273 -7.57 -7.42 4.85
C ASP A 273 -9.10 -7.48 4.77
N LYS A 274 -9.62 -8.69 4.56
CA LYS A 274 -11.06 -8.96 4.48
C LYS A 274 -11.34 -10.24 5.23
N ASP A 275 -12.43 -10.24 5.99
CA ASP A 275 -12.82 -11.40 6.79
C ASP A 275 -12.86 -12.66 5.90
N PRO A 276 -12.01 -13.67 6.18
CA PRO A 276 -11.88 -14.84 5.31
C PRO A 276 -13.08 -15.79 5.40
N THR A 277 -13.97 -15.62 6.38
CA THR A 277 -15.23 -16.36 6.48
C THR A 277 -16.27 -15.78 5.53
N LEU A 278 -16.35 -14.45 5.43
CA LEU A 278 -17.24 -13.74 4.52
C LEU A 278 -16.73 -13.74 3.08
N TYR A 279 -15.42 -13.56 2.90
CA TYR A 279 -14.77 -13.39 1.61
C TYR A 279 -13.60 -14.37 1.42
N PRO A 280 -13.81 -15.70 1.48
CA PRO A 280 -12.73 -16.70 1.38
C PRO A 280 -11.95 -16.68 0.06
N TRP A 281 -12.50 -16.01 -0.96
CA TRP A 281 -11.90 -15.83 -2.27
C TRP A 281 -11.00 -14.57 -2.35
N PHE A 282 -11.02 -13.70 -1.34
CA PHE A 282 -10.23 -12.47 -1.29
C PHE A 282 -8.81 -12.76 -0.78
N ASP A 283 -8.06 -13.58 -1.53
CA ASP A 283 -6.68 -13.94 -1.22
C ASP A 283 -5.67 -13.04 -1.95
N ALA A 284 -4.37 -13.31 -1.77
CA ALA A 284 -3.31 -12.57 -2.44
C ALA A 284 -3.38 -12.62 -3.98
N THR A 285 -3.93 -13.71 -4.54
CA THR A 285 -4.12 -13.85 -6.00
C THR A 285 -5.21 -12.91 -6.47
N ALA A 286 -6.34 -12.84 -5.77
CA ALA A 286 -7.42 -11.90 -6.09
C ALA A 286 -6.95 -10.45 -5.96
N ARG A 287 -6.22 -10.10 -4.89
CA ARG A 287 -5.65 -8.76 -4.68
C ARG A 287 -4.71 -8.34 -5.81
N SER A 288 -3.75 -9.21 -6.16
CA SER A 288 -2.84 -8.97 -7.28
C SER A 288 -3.59 -8.83 -8.61
N ALA A 289 -4.64 -9.64 -8.83
CA ALA A 289 -5.42 -9.53 -10.05
C ALA A 289 -6.19 -8.21 -10.16
N MET A 290 -6.75 -7.72 -9.04
CA MET A 290 -7.46 -6.44 -8.97
C MET A 290 -6.55 -5.24 -9.22
N ASP A 291 -5.34 -5.22 -8.66
CA ASP A 291 -4.34 -4.19 -8.94
C ASP A 291 -3.97 -4.18 -10.44
N GLN A 292 -3.69 -5.35 -11.01
CA GLN A 292 -3.32 -5.47 -12.42
C GLN A 292 -4.46 -5.10 -13.38
N GLU A 293 -5.73 -5.41 -13.06
CA GLU A 293 -6.90 -4.96 -13.84
C GLU A 293 -6.88 -3.44 -14.00
N LEU A 294 -6.68 -2.72 -12.90
CA LEU A 294 -6.75 -1.27 -12.85
C LEU A 294 -5.59 -0.62 -13.61
N ARG A 295 -4.37 -1.16 -13.49
CA ARG A 295 -3.19 -0.70 -14.25
C ARG A 295 -3.37 -0.89 -15.75
N LEU A 296 -3.80 -2.07 -16.19
CA LEU A 296 -4.02 -2.35 -17.62
C LEU A 296 -5.12 -1.46 -18.21
N LEU A 297 -6.18 -1.22 -17.44
CA LEU A 297 -7.26 -0.33 -17.87
C LEU A 297 -6.77 1.10 -18.06
N PHE A 298 -5.96 1.60 -17.12
CA PHE A 298 -5.36 2.92 -17.24
C PHE A 298 -4.43 3.01 -18.44
N GLN A 299 -3.52 2.03 -18.61
CA GLN A 299 -2.61 1.96 -19.75
C GLN A 299 -3.34 1.96 -21.10
N GLU A 300 -4.39 1.14 -21.26
CA GLU A 300 -5.19 1.10 -22.51
C GLU A 300 -5.76 2.48 -22.85
N ILE A 301 -6.30 3.19 -21.87
CA ILE A 301 -7.03 4.45 -22.11
C ILE A 301 -6.09 5.65 -22.17
N ALA A 302 -5.09 5.72 -21.29
CA ALA A 302 -4.19 6.86 -21.19
C ALA A 302 -3.17 6.92 -22.34
N LEU A 303 -2.76 5.77 -22.86
CA LEU A 303 -1.71 5.68 -23.88
C LEU A 303 -2.26 5.36 -25.28
N ASP A 304 -3.58 5.48 -25.47
CA ASP A 304 -4.24 5.54 -26.78
C ASP A 304 -4.34 7.02 -27.23
N GLU A 305 -3.71 7.34 -28.36
CA GLU A 305 -3.58 8.69 -28.94
C GLU A 305 -4.94 9.37 -29.26
N ASP A 306 -6.01 8.59 -29.36
CA ASP A 306 -7.36 9.04 -29.70
C ASP A 306 -8.34 8.99 -28.50
N ALA A 307 -7.91 8.46 -27.35
CA ALA A 307 -8.79 8.20 -26.22
C ALA A 307 -9.00 9.41 -25.29
N ASP A 308 -10.25 9.65 -24.92
CA ASP A 308 -10.64 10.59 -23.86
C ASP A 308 -10.42 9.92 -22.50
N LEU A 309 -9.53 10.46 -21.67
CA LEU A 309 -9.16 9.88 -20.38
C LEU A 309 -10.35 9.77 -19.41
N ARG A 310 -11.39 10.61 -19.58
CA ARG A 310 -12.62 10.53 -18.78
C ARG A 310 -13.36 9.22 -18.98
N THR A 311 -13.05 8.50 -20.06
CA THR A 311 -13.53 7.13 -20.31
C THR A 311 -13.19 6.18 -19.16
N LEU A 312 -12.12 6.44 -18.39
CA LEU A 312 -11.81 5.70 -17.16
C LEU A 312 -13.00 5.67 -16.19
N LEU A 313 -13.78 6.74 -16.13
CA LEU A 313 -14.90 6.88 -15.22
C LEU A 313 -16.20 6.29 -15.77
N THR A 314 -16.26 5.94 -17.06
CA THR A 314 -17.52 5.49 -17.70
C THR A 314 -17.43 4.14 -18.40
N THR A 315 -16.23 3.60 -18.60
CA THR A 315 -15.99 2.41 -19.42
C THR A 315 -16.61 1.14 -18.83
N ASP A 316 -17.18 0.31 -19.70
CA ASP A 316 -17.64 -1.06 -19.39
C ASP A 316 -16.57 -2.12 -19.67
N ILE A 317 -15.39 -1.71 -20.13
CA ILE A 317 -14.28 -2.61 -20.42
C ILE A 317 -13.52 -2.96 -19.15
N ALA A 318 -13.12 -4.21 -19.01
CA ALA A 318 -12.28 -4.71 -17.93
C ALA A 318 -11.13 -5.54 -18.50
N TYR A 319 -10.04 -5.65 -17.75
CA TYR A 319 -9.04 -6.67 -17.96
C TYR A 319 -9.23 -7.74 -16.89
N VAL A 320 -9.40 -8.99 -17.31
CA VAL A 320 -9.64 -10.11 -16.39
C VAL A 320 -8.69 -11.26 -16.68
N ASP A 321 -8.13 -11.84 -15.63
CA ASP A 321 -7.54 -13.17 -15.66
C ASP A 321 -8.62 -14.21 -15.28
N ALA A 322 -8.21 -15.48 -15.05
CA ALA A 322 -9.14 -16.52 -14.62
C ALA A 322 -9.84 -16.20 -13.29
N THR A 323 -9.14 -15.54 -12.37
CA THR A 323 -9.65 -15.17 -11.04
C THR A 323 -10.75 -14.12 -11.16
N LEU A 324 -10.45 -12.97 -11.77
CA LEU A 324 -11.41 -11.89 -11.94
C LEU A 324 -12.55 -12.25 -12.87
N ALA A 325 -12.33 -13.09 -13.89
CA ALA A 325 -13.41 -13.56 -14.74
C ALA A 325 -14.45 -14.38 -13.95
N GLY A 326 -13.98 -15.21 -13.02
CA GLY A 326 -14.84 -15.94 -12.08
C GLY A 326 -15.63 -15.00 -11.16
N LEU A 327 -14.96 -13.97 -10.63
CA LEU A 327 -15.57 -13.00 -9.72
C LEU A 327 -16.58 -12.07 -10.41
N TYR A 328 -16.29 -11.61 -11.63
CA TYR A 328 -17.22 -10.81 -12.44
C TYR A 328 -18.28 -11.64 -13.16
N GLY A 329 -18.14 -12.96 -13.21
CA GLY A 329 -19.08 -13.85 -13.89
C GLY A 329 -19.06 -13.75 -15.42
N VAL A 330 -17.90 -13.46 -16.00
CA VAL A 330 -17.71 -13.27 -17.45
C VAL A 330 -16.97 -14.46 -18.08
N PRO A 331 -17.22 -14.77 -19.38
CA PRO A 331 -16.50 -15.85 -20.06
C PRO A 331 -15.00 -15.54 -20.17
N TYR A 332 -14.17 -16.56 -19.95
CA TYR A 332 -12.72 -16.46 -20.07
C TYR A 332 -12.15 -17.73 -20.71
N SER A 333 -11.24 -17.57 -21.67
CA SER A 333 -10.57 -18.69 -22.33
C SER A 333 -9.16 -18.29 -22.78
N GLY A 334 -8.16 -18.50 -21.94
CA GLY A 334 -6.76 -18.31 -22.29
C GLY A 334 -5.84 -18.21 -21.07
N PRO A 335 -4.54 -17.98 -21.30
CA PRO A 335 -3.61 -17.54 -20.27
C PRO A 335 -3.60 -16.00 -20.15
N GLY A 336 -3.28 -15.48 -18.97
CA GLY A 336 -3.06 -14.06 -18.73
C GLY A 336 -4.32 -13.19 -18.78
N PHE A 337 -4.15 -11.88 -18.70
CA PHE A 337 -5.25 -10.93 -18.73
C PHE A 337 -5.89 -10.83 -20.12
N GLN A 338 -7.22 -10.78 -20.15
CA GLN A 338 -8.02 -10.62 -21.35
C GLN A 338 -8.93 -9.41 -21.22
N ARG A 339 -8.98 -8.61 -22.28
CA ARG A 339 -9.92 -7.51 -22.41
C ARG A 339 -11.34 -8.05 -22.62
N VAL A 340 -12.25 -7.70 -21.73
CA VAL A 340 -13.67 -8.12 -21.76
C VAL A 340 -14.58 -6.91 -21.58
N ARG A 341 -15.85 -7.06 -21.95
CA ARG A 341 -16.91 -6.11 -21.64
C ARG A 341 -17.76 -6.65 -20.49
N LEU A 342 -17.88 -5.89 -19.42
CA LEU A 342 -18.74 -6.21 -18.29
C LEU A 342 -20.22 -6.01 -18.69
N PRO A 343 -21.13 -6.92 -18.30
CA PRO A 343 -22.56 -6.73 -18.51
C PRO A 343 -23.08 -5.48 -17.78
N ALA A 344 -23.95 -4.71 -18.45
CA ALA A 344 -24.51 -3.48 -17.90
C ALA A 344 -25.32 -3.73 -16.61
N GLU A 345 -25.92 -4.92 -16.48
CA GLU A 345 -26.70 -5.33 -15.30
C GLU A 345 -25.85 -5.46 -14.03
N LEU A 346 -24.51 -5.51 -14.15
CA LEU A 346 -23.61 -5.52 -13.00
C LEU A 346 -23.40 -4.11 -12.42
N ASP A 347 -23.77 -3.05 -13.14
CA ASP A 347 -23.56 -1.65 -12.73
C ASP A 347 -22.10 -1.35 -12.33
N ARG A 348 -21.13 -1.93 -13.06
CA ARG A 348 -19.69 -1.77 -12.78
C ARG A 348 -19.01 -0.74 -13.71
N GLY A 349 -19.74 0.30 -14.09
CA GLY A 349 -19.24 1.34 -14.97
C GLY A 349 -18.03 2.07 -14.38
N GLY A 350 -16.98 2.22 -15.19
CA GLY A 350 -15.78 2.98 -14.84
C GLY A 350 -14.94 2.40 -13.71
N LEU A 351 -14.01 3.20 -13.21
CA LEU A 351 -13.12 2.87 -12.08
C LEU A 351 -13.88 2.61 -10.77
N MET A 352 -14.97 3.34 -10.52
CA MET A 352 -15.68 3.26 -9.23
C MET A 352 -16.44 1.94 -9.04
N GLY A 353 -16.74 1.22 -10.13
CA GLY A 353 -17.38 -0.10 -10.08
C GLY A 353 -16.43 -1.29 -9.94
N ARG A 354 -15.11 -1.05 -9.86
CA ARG A 354 -14.07 -2.10 -9.87
C ARG A 354 -13.81 -2.63 -8.48
N MET A 355 -13.61 -3.95 -8.37
CA MET A 355 -13.44 -4.59 -7.06
C MET A 355 -12.24 -4.06 -6.29
N GLY A 356 -11.12 -3.77 -6.95
CA GLY A 356 -9.93 -3.19 -6.32
C GLY A 356 -10.24 -1.86 -5.61
N ILE A 357 -10.86 -0.91 -6.31
CA ILE A 357 -11.24 0.40 -5.74
C ILE A 357 -12.30 0.25 -4.64
N LEU A 358 -13.31 -0.60 -4.85
CA LEU A 358 -14.41 -0.81 -3.90
C LEU A 358 -13.95 -1.44 -2.58
N SER A 359 -13.02 -2.40 -2.67
CA SER A 359 -12.49 -3.14 -1.52
C SER A 359 -11.44 -2.36 -0.75
N LEU A 360 -10.59 -1.60 -1.44
CA LEU A 360 -9.63 -0.67 -0.86
C LEU A 360 -10.29 0.38 0.05
N ASN A 361 -11.53 0.77 -0.29
CA ASN A 361 -12.26 1.81 0.40
C ASN A 361 -13.44 1.25 1.23
N ALA A 362 -13.21 0.15 1.94
CA ALA A 362 -14.18 -0.49 2.82
C ALA A 362 -13.46 -1.20 3.99
N HIS A 363 -14.19 -1.49 5.07
CA HIS A 363 -13.66 -2.24 6.22
C HIS A 363 -13.54 -3.75 5.91
N SER A 364 -13.00 -4.54 6.85
CA SER A 364 -12.81 -5.99 6.69
C SER A 364 -14.13 -6.74 6.41
N THR A 365 -15.19 -6.42 7.17
CA THR A 365 -16.50 -7.07 7.08
C THR A 365 -17.57 -6.19 6.43
N LEU A 366 -17.46 -4.87 6.57
CA LEU A 366 -18.50 -3.89 6.24
C LEU A 366 -18.09 -2.95 5.08
N THR A 367 -19.03 -2.67 4.16
CA THR A 367 -18.88 -1.61 3.16
C THR A 367 -18.77 -0.23 3.83
N SER A 368 -18.28 0.78 3.11
CA SER A 368 -18.15 2.14 3.65
C SER A 368 -18.43 3.21 2.59
N PRO A 369 -19.65 3.78 2.56
CA PRO A 369 -19.96 4.97 1.76
C PRO A 369 -19.01 6.12 2.04
N THR A 370 -18.65 6.32 3.31
CA THR A 370 -17.77 7.41 3.72
C THR A 370 -16.37 7.27 3.12
N LEU A 371 -15.73 6.10 3.23
CA LEU A 371 -14.40 5.89 2.65
C LEU A 371 -14.41 5.96 1.13
N ARG A 372 -15.43 5.40 0.46
CA ARG A 372 -15.59 5.49 -1.00
C ARG A 372 -15.81 6.93 -1.46
N GLY A 373 -16.63 7.69 -0.74
CA GLY A 373 -16.84 9.11 -1.00
C GLY A 373 -15.59 9.94 -0.80
N LYS A 374 -14.85 9.71 0.29
CA LYS A 374 -13.55 10.34 0.56
C LYS A 374 -12.56 10.07 -0.58
N PHE A 375 -12.48 8.82 -1.05
CA PHE A 375 -11.64 8.45 -2.18
C PHE A 375 -11.97 9.26 -3.43
N VAL A 376 -13.25 9.35 -3.80
CA VAL A 376 -13.67 10.14 -4.97
C VAL A 376 -13.29 11.62 -4.80
N ARG A 377 -13.60 12.22 -3.64
CA ARG A 377 -13.30 13.63 -3.37
C ARG A 377 -11.80 13.91 -3.46
N ASN A 378 -10.97 13.11 -2.78
CA ASN A 378 -9.53 13.33 -2.72
C ASN A 378 -8.81 12.95 -4.02
N ARG A 379 -9.09 11.76 -4.57
CA ARG A 379 -8.30 11.18 -5.68
C ARG A 379 -8.83 11.55 -7.06
N ILE A 380 -10.14 11.70 -7.22
CA ILE A 380 -10.76 11.97 -8.53
C ILE A 380 -11.00 13.47 -8.74
N LEU A 381 -11.32 14.20 -7.66
CA LEU A 381 -11.70 15.62 -7.74
C LEU A 381 -10.68 16.57 -7.10
N CYS A 382 -9.58 16.04 -6.52
CA CYS A 382 -8.56 16.82 -5.81
C CYS A 382 -9.18 17.81 -4.81
N GLN A 383 -10.22 17.35 -4.09
CA GLN A 383 -10.87 18.07 -3.00
C GLN A 383 -10.28 17.56 -1.70
N ASP A 384 -9.64 18.45 -0.95
CA ASP A 384 -9.18 18.11 0.38
C ASP A 384 -10.37 17.90 1.32
N ILE A 385 -10.27 16.88 2.16
CA ILE A 385 -11.27 16.54 3.18
C ILE A 385 -10.55 16.62 4.52
N PRO A 386 -10.89 17.61 5.37
CA PRO A 386 -10.18 17.83 6.61
C PRO A 386 -10.33 16.62 7.56
N PRO A 387 -9.33 16.36 8.42
CA PRO A 387 -9.44 15.32 9.42
C PRO A 387 -10.63 15.59 10.37
N PRO A 388 -11.21 14.55 10.98
CA PRO A 388 -12.27 14.73 11.96
C PRO A 388 -11.75 15.54 13.16
N PRO A 389 -12.62 16.31 13.86
CA PRO A 389 -12.22 17.06 15.04
C PRO A 389 -11.65 16.15 16.15
N GLU A 390 -10.66 16.66 16.90
CA GLU A 390 -10.07 15.91 18.03
C GLU A 390 -11.14 15.48 19.06
N GLY A 391 -11.06 14.22 19.50
CA GLY A 391 -11.94 13.68 20.55
C GLY A 391 -13.29 13.14 20.09
N VAL A 392 -13.56 13.11 18.79
CA VAL A 392 -14.74 12.42 18.21
C VAL A 392 -14.41 10.93 18.07
N LEU A 393 -14.96 10.09 18.94
CA LEU A 393 -14.97 8.64 18.75
C LEU A 393 -16.16 8.29 17.85
N ALA A 394 -15.89 7.95 16.60
CA ALA A 394 -16.93 7.57 15.65
C ALA A 394 -17.35 6.11 15.91
N SER A 395 -18.40 5.91 16.71
CA SER A 395 -19.17 4.67 16.68
C SER A 395 -20.48 4.92 15.94
N LEU A 396 -20.79 4.07 14.97
CA LEU A 396 -22.12 4.04 14.37
C LEU A 396 -23.06 3.30 15.32
N ASP A 397 -24.04 4.00 15.86
CA ASP A 397 -25.09 3.37 16.66
C ASP A 397 -25.97 2.51 15.77
N GLU A 398 -26.31 1.30 16.22
CA GLU A 398 -27.29 0.46 15.54
C GLU A 398 -28.67 1.16 15.51
N VAL A 399 -29.29 1.24 14.33
CA VAL A 399 -30.66 1.74 14.20
C VAL A 399 -31.63 0.74 14.82
N GLU A 400 -32.48 1.19 15.76
CA GLU A 400 -33.53 0.36 16.37
C GLU A 400 -34.40 -0.30 15.28
N GLY A 401 -34.36 -1.64 15.18
CA GLY A 401 -35.14 -2.43 14.24
C GLY A 401 -34.37 -2.98 13.03
N GLY A 402 -33.07 -2.71 12.91
CA GLY A 402 -32.19 -3.30 11.88
C GLY A 402 -32.39 -2.65 10.50
N GLY A 403 -31.81 -1.46 10.31
CA GLY A 403 -31.80 -0.70 9.04
C GLY A 403 -30.60 -1.01 8.14
N THR A 404 -30.60 -0.42 6.95
CA THR A 404 -29.44 -0.40 6.05
C THR A 404 -28.34 0.49 6.62
N LEU A 405 -27.10 0.35 6.13
CA LEU A 405 -25.99 1.23 6.48
C LEU A 405 -26.29 2.68 6.10
N ARG A 406 -27.06 2.90 5.03
CA ARG A 406 -27.59 4.22 4.68
C ARG A 406 -28.44 4.79 5.82
N ASP A 407 -29.39 4.03 6.34
CA ASP A 407 -30.24 4.49 7.45
C ASP A 407 -29.39 4.84 8.69
N GLN A 408 -28.36 4.05 8.97
CA GLN A 408 -27.41 4.30 10.07
C GLN A 408 -26.64 5.61 9.86
N LEU A 409 -26.09 5.83 8.66
CA LEU A 409 -25.34 7.05 8.34
C LEU A 409 -26.23 8.29 8.31
N GLU A 410 -27.46 8.18 7.78
CA GLU A 410 -28.42 9.29 7.79
C GLU A 410 -28.83 9.66 9.22
N GLN A 411 -29.00 8.67 10.11
CA GLN A 411 -29.19 8.93 11.54
C GLN A 411 -27.94 9.56 12.16
N HIS A 412 -26.74 9.07 11.85
CA HIS A 412 -25.48 9.60 12.34
C HIS A 412 -25.28 11.08 11.94
N MET A 413 -25.64 11.43 10.71
CA MET A 413 -25.61 12.79 10.18
C MET A 413 -26.66 13.73 10.78
N THR A 414 -27.51 13.27 11.70
CA THR A 414 -28.37 14.17 12.49
C THR A 414 -27.58 14.94 13.54
N ASP A 415 -26.39 14.46 13.93
CA ASP A 415 -25.42 15.24 14.71
C ASP A 415 -24.71 16.26 13.80
N PRO A 416 -24.81 17.58 14.09
CA PRO A 416 -24.16 18.60 13.27
C PRO A 416 -22.64 18.45 13.14
N THR A 417 -21.98 17.82 14.11
CA THR A 417 -20.53 17.58 14.13
C THR A 417 -20.15 16.51 13.11
N CYS A 418 -20.91 15.44 13.01
CA CYS A 418 -20.67 14.38 12.03
C CYS A 418 -21.08 14.84 10.63
N ALA A 419 -22.18 15.59 10.54
CA ALA A 419 -22.72 16.09 9.29
C ALA A 419 -21.76 17.03 8.54
N SER A 420 -20.88 17.77 9.25
CA SER A 420 -19.97 18.73 8.61
C SER A 420 -19.02 18.09 7.60
N CYS A 421 -18.63 16.83 7.82
CA CYS A 421 -17.75 16.10 6.92
C CYS A 421 -18.52 15.06 6.08
N HIS A 422 -19.44 14.31 6.70
CA HIS A 422 -20.17 13.23 6.02
C HIS A 422 -21.03 13.72 4.85
N GLN A 423 -21.58 14.94 4.91
CA GLN A 423 -22.35 15.52 3.79
C GLN A 423 -21.55 15.64 2.49
N LEU A 424 -20.21 15.70 2.56
CA LEU A 424 -19.35 15.79 1.39
C LEU A 424 -19.04 14.42 0.76
N MET A 425 -19.08 13.35 1.57
CA MET A 425 -18.58 12.02 1.22
C MET A 425 -19.70 11.00 1.03
N ASP A 426 -20.58 10.85 2.03
CA ASP A 426 -21.56 9.77 2.08
C ASP A 426 -22.50 9.75 0.87
N PRO A 427 -23.03 10.89 0.37
CA PRO A 427 -23.85 10.87 -0.85
C PRO A 427 -23.13 10.25 -2.05
N VAL A 428 -21.84 10.52 -2.24
CA VAL A 428 -21.06 9.92 -3.32
C VAL A 428 -20.92 8.40 -3.10
N GLY A 429 -20.67 7.99 -1.86
CA GLY A 429 -20.57 6.58 -1.49
C GLY A 429 -21.88 5.80 -1.60
N PHE A 430 -23.04 6.43 -1.35
CA PHE A 430 -24.35 5.77 -1.47
C PHE A 430 -24.62 5.26 -2.88
N ALA A 431 -24.12 5.96 -3.91
CA ALA A 431 -24.21 5.47 -5.29
C ALA A 431 -23.46 4.14 -5.52
N LEU A 432 -22.59 3.74 -4.60
CA LEU A 432 -21.79 2.51 -4.66
C LEU A 432 -22.28 1.42 -3.68
N GLU A 433 -23.41 1.63 -2.99
CA GLU A 433 -23.85 0.71 -1.94
C GLU A 433 -24.38 -0.64 -2.45
N HIS A 434 -24.63 -0.77 -3.75
CA HIS A 434 -24.84 -2.08 -4.39
C HIS A 434 -23.59 -2.98 -4.36
N PHE A 435 -22.47 -2.55 -3.76
CA PHE A 435 -21.28 -3.37 -3.60
C PHE A 435 -20.94 -3.57 -2.12
N ASP A 436 -20.64 -4.81 -1.74
CA ASP A 436 -20.20 -5.18 -0.39
C ASP A 436 -18.74 -4.77 -0.12
N ALA A 437 -18.22 -5.17 1.05
CA ALA A 437 -16.89 -4.78 1.50
C ALA A 437 -15.75 -5.28 0.60
N ALA A 438 -15.94 -6.39 -0.11
CA ALA A 438 -14.96 -6.94 -1.05
C ALA A 438 -15.25 -6.54 -2.51
N GLY A 439 -16.28 -5.71 -2.73
CA GLY A 439 -16.66 -5.20 -4.04
C GLY A 439 -17.58 -6.12 -4.83
N GLN A 440 -18.15 -7.17 -4.23
CA GLN A 440 -19.17 -8.02 -4.86
C GLN A 440 -20.54 -7.34 -4.84
N ARG A 441 -21.35 -7.61 -5.88
CA ARG A 441 -22.64 -6.94 -6.03
C ARG A 441 -23.68 -7.55 -5.09
N ARG A 442 -24.47 -6.69 -4.44
CA ARG A 442 -25.55 -7.01 -3.51
C ARG A 442 -26.81 -6.19 -3.79
N GLU A 443 -27.96 -6.77 -3.47
CA GLU A 443 -29.29 -6.13 -3.57
C GLU A 443 -29.88 -5.79 -2.19
N LEU A 444 -29.39 -6.50 -1.16
CA LEU A 444 -29.92 -6.41 0.19
C LEU A 444 -28.84 -6.01 1.17
N ASP A 445 -29.23 -5.20 2.14
CA ASP A 445 -28.47 -4.85 3.32
C ASP A 445 -29.32 -5.09 4.55
N ASN A 446 -28.84 -5.94 5.48
CA ASN A 446 -29.63 -6.42 6.62
C ASN A 446 -31.04 -6.95 6.23
N GLY A 447 -31.15 -7.57 5.05
CA GLY A 447 -32.41 -8.10 4.51
C GLY A 447 -33.37 -7.05 3.92
N GLN A 448 -32.96 -5.78 3.89
CA GLN A 448 -33.71 -4.68 3.26
C GLN A 448 -33.13 -4.33 1.89
N ASN A 449 -33.96 -3.81 0.98
CA ASN A 449 -33.48 -3.38 -0.34
C ASN A 449 -32.53 -2.19 -0.20
N ILE A 450 -31.43 -2.24 -0.92
CA ILE A 450 -30.48 -1.14 -1.03
C ILE A 450 -31.08 -0.05 -1.92
N ASP A 451 -30.94 1.20 -1.50
CA ASP A 451 -31.17 2.37 -2.34
C ASP A 451 -29.81 3.00 -2.66
N ALA A 452 -29.37 2.86 -3.90
CA ALA A 452 -28.13 3.47 -4.40
C ALA A 452 -28.36 4.80 -5.14
N SER A 453 -29.48 5.48 -4.87
CA SER A 453 -29.68 6.85 -5.34
C SER A 453 -28.82 7.84 -4.56
N ALA A 454 -28.35 8.90 -5.22
CA ALA A 454 -27.67 10.01 -4.57
C ALA A 454 -27.87 11.31 -5.34
N THR A 455 -27.64 12.44 -4.66
CA THR A 455 -27.58 13.75 -5.31
C THR A 455 -26.18 14.33 -5.10
N ILE A 456 -25.45 14.54 -6.19
CA ILE A 456 -24.08 15.06 -6.20
C ILE A 456 -24.13 16.44 -6.83
N GLU A 457 -23.96 17.47 -6.00
CA GLU A 457 -23.94 18.88 -6.44
C GLU A 457 -25.19 19.27 -7.27
N GLY A 458 -26.34 18.72 -6.88
CA GLY A 458 -27.63 18.95 -7.54
C GLY A 458 -27.92 18.05 -8.74
N GLN A 459 -27.04 17.09 -9.06
CA GLN A 459 -27.29 16.06 -10.06
C GLN A 459 -27.70 14.75 -9.39
N ASP A 460 -28.86 14.22 -9.75
CA ASP A 460 -29.32 12.93 -9.27
C ASP A 460 -28.62 11.80 -10.04
N VAL A 461 -28.13 10.80 -9.31
CA VAL A 461 -27.47 9.60 -9.85
C VAL A 461 -28.02 8.34 -9.20
N TYR A 462 -27.97 7.24 -9.93
CA TYR A 462 -28.27 5.91 -9.42
C TYR A 462 -27.17 4.92 -9.83
N GLY A 463 -26.48 4.37 -8.82
CA GLY A 463 -25.46 3.35 -9.06
C GLY A 463 -24.10 3.90 -9.55
N ALA A 464 -23.14 2.99 -9.75
CA ALA A 464 -21.77 3.38 -10.10
C ALA A 464 -21.67 3.92 -11.54
N THR A 465 -22.48 3.41 -12.46
CA THR A 465 -22.43 3.82 -13.87
C THR A 465 -22.82 5.29 -14.04
N GLU A 466 -23.91 5.72 -13.39
CA GLU A 466 -24.35 7.13 -13.44
C GLU A 466 -23.43 8.04 -12.62
N LEU A 467 -22.93 7.57 -11.47
CA LEU A 467 -21.88 8.28 -10.72
C LEU A 467 -20.66 8.57 -11.61
N GLY A 468 -20.17 7.54 -12.31
CA GLY A 468 -19.05 7.66 -13.24
C GLY A 468 -19.28 8.70 -14.33
N ALA A 469 -20.49 8.75 -14.90
CA ALA A 469 -20.86 9.76 -15.90
C ALA A 469 -20.87 11.19 -15.32
N VAL A 470 -21.35 11.38 -14.09
CA VAL A 470 -21.31 12.68 -13.40
C VAL A 470 -19.87 13.10 -13.12
N LEU A 471 -19.02 12.19 -12.62
CA LEU A 471 -17.61 12.48 -12.36
C LEU A 471 -16.85 12.81 -13.65
N ALA A 472 -17.12 12.10 -14.75
CA ALA A 472 -16.54 12.41 -16.06
C ALA A 472 -16.94 13.81 -16.55
N ALA A 473 -18.17 14.26 -16.27
CA ALA A 473 -18.62 15.59 -16.64
C ALA A 473 -18.16 16.68 -15.66
N HIS A 474 -17.57 16.32 -14.52
CA HIS A 474 -17.21 17.24 -13.46
C HIS A 474 -15.97 18.06 -13.82
N GLU A 475 -16.05 19.39 -13.67
CA GLU A 475 -14.94 20.31 -14.04
C GLU A 475 -13.62 19.98 -13.33
N ARG A 476 -13.70 19.63 -12.04
CA ARG A 476 -12.52 19.26 -11.25
C ARG A 476 -11.78 18.02 -11.72
N PHE A 477 -12.40 17.08 -12.45
CA PHE A 477 -11.63 15.97 -13.02
C PHE A 477 -10.57 16.48 -14.01
N GLY A 478 -10.96 17.43 -14.86
CA GLY A 478 -10.06 18.10 -15.82
C GLY A 478 -8.96 18.93 -15.18
N VAL A 479 -9.11 19.31 -13.91
CA VAL A 479 -8.10 20.05 -13.13
C VAL A 479 -7.22 19.09 -12.31
N CYS A 480 -7.82 18.03 -11.78
CA CYS A 480 -7.14 17.08 -10.92
C CYS A 480 -6.09 16.27 -11.68
N VAL A 481 -6.40 15.80 -12.90
CA VAL A 481 -5.43 15.03 -13.69
C VAL A 481 -4.12 15.81 -13.96
N PRO A 482 -4.16 17.06 -14.49
CA PRO A 482 -2.95 17.88 -14.60
C PRO A 482 -2.18 18.08 -13.30
N SER A 483 -2.89 18.26 -12.17
CA SER A 483 -2.26 18.47 -10.87
C SER A 483 -1.52 17.22 -10.38
N GLN A 484 -2.09 16.03 -10.59
CA GLN A 484 -1.46 14.77 -10.20
C GLN A 484 -0.25 14.47 -11.10
N LEU A 485 -0.37 14.70 -12.41
CA LEU A 485 0.75 14.55 -13.34
C LEU A 485 1.87 15.56 -13.05
N TRP A 486 1.53 16.79 -12.66
CA TRP A 486 2.49 17.81 -12.24
C TRP A 486 3.34 17.34 -11.07
N ARG A 487 2.69 16.77 -10.04
CA ARG A 487 3.38 16.24 -8.84
C ARG A 487 4.38 15.16 -9.19
N ASP A 488 3.98 14.23 -10.05
CA ASP A 488 4.83 13.12 -10.50
C ASP A 488 5.98 13.61 -11.39
N ALA A 489 5.68 14.42 -12.42
CA ALA A 489 6.65 14.89 -13.40
C ALA A 489 7.71 15.80 -12.80
N LEU A 490 7.32 16.68 -11.88
CA LEU A 490 8.23 17.65 -11.28
C LEU A 490 8.78 17.19 -9.92
N GLY A 491 8.16 16.20 -9.27
CA GLY A 491 8.53 15.75 -7.94
C GLY A 491 8.32 16.82 -6.87
N VAL A 492 7.29 17.65 -7.00
CA VAL A 492 6.93 18.72 -6.05
C VAL A 492 5.43 18.77 -5.82
N VAL A 493 5.01 19.35 -4.70
CA VAL A 493 3.61 19.71 -4.49
C VAL A 493 3.34 21.05 -5.14
N GLU A 494 2.18 21.21 -5.74
CA GLU A 494 1.72 22.49 -6.23
C GLU A 494 1.49 23.50 -5.11
N GLU A 495 1.84 24.75 -5.36
CA GLU A 495 1.67 25.87 -4.46
C GLU A 495 0.75 26.92 -5.11
N THR A 496 0.34 27.94 -4.34
CA THR A 496 -0.64 28.93 -4.81
C THR A 496 -0.17 29.68 -6.07
N TRP A 497 1.13 29.92 -6.23
CA TRP A 497 1.69 30.55 -7.44
C TRP A 497 1.76 29.62 -8.66
N ASP A 498 1.51 28.32 -8.50
CA ASP A 498 1.42 27.38 -9.63
C ASP A 498 0.06 27.38 -10.30
N GLN A 499 -0.93 28.01 -9.69
CA GLN A 499 -2.28 28.03 -10.23
C GLN A 499 -2.34 28.49 -11.69
N PRO A 500 -1.60 29.53 -12.14
CA PRO A 500 -1.58 29.91 -13.55
C PRO A 500 -1.06 28.80 -14.50
N ALA A 501 -0.08 28.01 -14.06
CA ALA A 501 0.45 26.87 -14.82
C ALA A 501 -0.53 25.71 -14.86
N LEU A 502 -1.13 25.37 -13.72
CA LEU A 502 -2.14 24.32 -13.62
C LEU A 502 -3.40 24.67 -14.41
N ASP A 503 -3.84 25.94 -14.39
CA ASP A 503 -4.97 26.43 -15.18
C ASP A 503 -4.69 26.30 -16.69
N ALA A 504 -3.46 26.65 -17.12
CA ALA A 504 -3.05 26.51 -18.52
C ALA A 504 -3.02 25.03 -18.96
N LEU A 505 -2.48 24.14 -18.12
CA LEU A 505 -2.46 22.70 -18.39
C LEU A 505 -3.88 22.11 -18.41
N ALA A 506 -4.75 22.51 -17.49
CA ALA A 506 -6.15 22.07 -17.48
C ALA A 506 -6.94 22.55 -18.70
N ALA A 507 -6.70 23.79 -19.15
CA ALA A 507 -7.28 24.32 -20.38
C ALA A 507 -6.77 23.56 -21.61
N GLY A 508 -5.45 23.35 -21.72
CA GLY A 508 -4.83 22.57 -22.80
C GLY A 508 -5.34 21.14 -22.85
N PHE A 509 -5.46 20.48 -21.70
CA PHE A 509 -6.02 19.14 -21.57
C PHE A 509 -7.47 19.08 -22.06
N ALA A 510 -8.32 20.04 -21.66
CA ALA A 510 -9.70 20.11 -22.12
C ALA A 510 -9.80 20.39 -23.63
N ASP A 511 -9.00 21.32 -24.16
CA ASP A 511 -8.94 21.68 -25.58
C ASP A 511 -8.43 20.53 -26.46
N ALA A 512 -7.53 19.70 -25.92
CA ALA A 512 -7.05 18.48 -26.54
C ALA A 512 -8.06 17.33 -26.49
N GLY A 513 -9.25 17.54 -25.90
CA GLY A 513 -10.28 16.51 -25.77
C GLY A 513 -10.03 15.52 -24.63
N TYR A 514 -9.34 15.96 -23.57
CA TYR A 514 -8.95 15.15 -22.41
C TYR A 514 -8.06 13.96 -22.77
N ARG A 515 -7.24 14.10 -23.81
CA ARG A 515 -6.23 13.11 -24.20
C ARG A 515 -4.99 13.26 -23.33
N PHE A 516 -4.49 12.14 -22.80
CA PHE A 516 -3.42 12.15 -21.81
C PHE A 516 -2.04 12.43 -22.42
N GLU A 517 -1.72 11.86 -23.58
CA GLU A 517 -0.44 12.12 -24.27
C GLU A 517 -0.19 13.62 -24.51
N PRO A 518 -1.12 14.41 -25.10
CA PRO A 518 -0.93 15.86 -25.21
C PRO A 518 -0.65 16.56 -23.88
N LEU A 519 -1.30 16.15 -22.79
CA LEU A 519 -1.05 16.72 -21.46
C LEU A 519 0.37 16.40 -20.98
N VAL A 520 0.87 15.17 -21.20
CA VAL A 520 2.26 14.80 -20.90
C VAL A 520 3.23 15.67 -21.71
N ILE A 521 2.96 15.86 -23.01
CA ILE A 521 3.78 16.72 -23.89
C ILE A 521 3.77 18.17 -23.40
N ASP A 522 2.63 18.70 -23.00
CA ASP A 522 2.52 20.06 -22.46
C ASP A 522 3.32 20.23 -21.16
N VAL A 523 3.32 19.23 -20.27
CA VAL A 523 4.13 19.23 -19.04
C VAL A 523 5.63 19.21 -19.36
N VAL A 524 6.12 18.28 -20.19
CA VAL A 524 7.58 18.17 -20.45
C VAL A 524 8.14 19.32 -21.27
N THR A 525 7.30 19.99 -22.06
CA THR A 525 7.69 21.19 -22.83
C THR A 525 7.46 22.50 -22.08
N SER A 526 6.87 22.45 -20.89
CA SER A 526 6.66 23.62 -20.04
C SER A 526 7.97 24.25 -19.55
N GLU A 527 7.94 25.52 -19.13
CA GLU A 527 9.12 26.13 -18.50
C GLU A 527 9.50 25.49 -17.14
N PRO A 528 8.56 25.14 -16.24
CA PRO A 528 8.86 24.45 -14.98
C PRO A 528 9.59 23.11 -15.15
N PHE A 529 9.41 22.42 -16.28
CA PHE A 529 10.17 21.20 -16.58
C PHE A 529 11.57 21.49 -17.14
N ARG A 530 11.78 22.66 -17.76
CA ARG A 530 13.01 23.01 -18.51
C ARG A 530 13.95 23.99 -17.81
N TYR A 531 13.48 24.62 -16.74
CA TYR A 531 14.21 25.64 -16.00
C TYR A 531 14.15 25.36 -14.49
N ALA A 532 15.14 25.90 -13.79
CA ALA A 532 15.18 26.11 -12.35
C ALA A 532 15.39 27.60 -12.03
N LEU A 533 15.10 28.01 -10.80
CA LEU A 533 15.50 29.30 -10.24
C LEU A 533 16.93 29.21 -9.69
N GLU A 534 17.59 30.36 -9.54
CA GLU A 534 18.79 30.42 -8.72
C GLU A 534 18.46 29.90 -7.31
N PRO A 535 19.31 29.06 -6.69
CA PRO A 535 19.15 28.74 -5.28
C PRO A 535 19.13 30.07 -4.53
N ASP A 536 18.08 30.34 -3.75
CA ASP A 536 18.03 31.57 -2.97
C ASP A 536 19.32 31.69 -2.14
N ASP A 537 20.03 32.81 -2.28
CA ASP A 537 20.97 33.24 -1.26
C ASP A 537 20.21 33.15 0.06
N VAL A 538 20.81 32.51 1.07
CA VAL A 538 20.27 32.09 2.38
C VAL A 538 19.60 33.19 3.25
N ASP A 539 19.27 34.36 2.68
CA ASP A 539 18.70 35.55 3.31
C ASP A 539 17.50 36.20 2.54
N ALA A 540 16.84 35.54 1.58
CA ALA A 540 15.56 36.01 1.00
C ALA A 540 14.36 35.54 1.87
N PRO A 541 13.28 36.35 2.05
CA PRO A 541 12.13 35.91 2.82
C PRO A 541 11.49 34.72 2.11
N ALA A 542 11.45 33.57 2.79
CA ALA A 542 10.97 32.33 2.23
C ALA A 542 9.52 32.51 1.75
N PRO A 543 9.19 32.00 0.56
CA PRO A 543 7.82 31.77 0.18
C PRO A 543 7.30 30.41 0.69
N HIS A 544 8.06 29.75 1.58
CA HIS A 544 7.66 28.58 2.32
C HIS A 544 7.32 28.98 3.76
N GLU A 545 6.22 28.45 4.26
CA GLU A 545 5.90 28.51 5.68
C GLU A 545 7.05 27.88 6.49
N LEU A 546 7.51 28.58 7.53
CA LEU A 546 8.52 28.12 8.49
C LEU A 546 7.80 27.80 9.78
N CYS A 547 8.11 26.66 10.40
CA CYS A 547 7.56 26.26 11.70
C CYS A 547 8.02 27.18 12.84
N ASP A 548 7.52 28.41 12.88
CA ASP A 548 7.88 29.46 13.81
C ASP A 548 6.67 30.26 14.33
N GLY A 549 5.46 29.93 13.87
CA GLY A 549 4.21 30.54 14.31
C GLY A 549 3.93 31.91 13.69
N ALA A 550 4.63 32.24 12.60
CA ALA A 550 4.27 33.33 11.71
C ALA A 550 3.67 32.79 10.42
N ASP A 551 2.76 33.57 9.85
CA ASP A 551 2.20 33.43 8.51
C ASP A 551 3.18 34.15 7.56
N GLN A 552 4.09 33.40 6.92
CA GLN A 552 5.14 33.96 6.07
C GLN A 552 4.61 34.37 4.69
N ASP A 553 3.61 33.67 4.17
CA ASP A 553 3.03 33.94 2.86
C ASP A 553 1.81 34.91 2.89
N ALA A 554 1.34 35.24 4.09
CA ALA A 554 0.24 36.15 4.40
C ALA A 554 -1.14 35.70 3.90
N ASP A 555 -1.37 34.39 3.74
CA ASP A 555 -2.65 33.84 3.30
C ASP A 555 -3.70 33.74 4.43
N GLY A 556 -3.27 33.90 5.68
CA GLY A 556 -4.09 33.89 6.90
C GLY A 556 -4.16 32.54 7.61
N ALA A 557 -3.52 31.49 7.09
CA ALA A 557 -3.11 30.31 7.81
C ALA A 557 -1.71 30.52 8.43
N VAL A 558 -1.30 29.64 9.33
CA VAL A 558 -0.02 29.76 10.06
C VAL A 558 0.61 28.38 10.06
N ASP A 559 1.85 28.28 9.56
CA ASP A 559 2.62 27.05 9.46
C ASP A 559 1.92 25.92 8.67
N GLU A 560 1.06 26.23 7.70
CA GLU A 560 0.30 25.22 6.95
C GLU A 560 1.18 24.44 5.95
N GLY A 561 0.91 23.13 5.85
CA GLY A 561 1.67 22.24 4.96
C GLY A 561 3.14 22.03 5.37
N VAL A 562 3.57 22.60 6.50
CA VAL A 562 4.94 22.48 7.00
C VAL A 562 5.12 21.12 7.66
N VAL A 563 5.66 20.18 6.89
CA VAL A 563 6.01 18.84 7.37
C VAL A 563 7.52 18.64 7.33
N ARG A 564 8.03 17.84 8.27
CA ARG A 564 9.42 17.36 8.22
C ARG A 564 9.49 15.88 8.48
N ALA A 565 10.52 15.26 7.89
CA ALA A 565 10.95 13.95 8.32
C ALA A 565 11.38 13.98 9.79
N CYS A 566 11.01 12.93 10.51
CA CYS A 566 11.40 12.71 11.89
C CYS A 566 11.68 11.22 12.09
N GLU A 567 12.35 10.89 13.18
CA GLU A 567 12.55 9.50 13.59
C GLU A 567 11.42 9.10 14.53
N ALA A 568 10.60 8.15 14.09
CA ALA A 568 9.68 7.44 14.95
C ALA A 568 10.32 6.10 15.34
N PRO A 569 9.79 5.40 16.35
CA PRO A 569 10.35 4.13 16.81
C PRO A 569 10.45 3.06 15.70
N TRP A 570 9.50 3.04 14.76
CA TRP A 570 9.35 2.00 13.72
C TRP A 570 9.84 2.38 12.33
N GLY A 571 10.69 3.39 12.26
CA GLY A 571 11.16 3.97 11.00
C GLY A 571 10.87 5.46 10.92
N ARG A 572 11.14 6.05 9.76
CA ARG A 572 10.98 7.50 9.59
C ARG A 572 9.50 7.86 9.49
N GLY A 573 9.10 8.80 10.33
CA GLY A 573 7.78 9.38 10.34
C GLY A 573 7.75 10.80 9.82
N LEU A 574 6.58 11.41 9.90
CA LEU A 574 6.36 12.81 9.61
C LEU A 574 5.94 13.55 10.87
N GLN A 575 6.53 14.71 11.10
CA GLN A 575 6.02 15.72 12.02
C GLN A 575 5.44 16.83 11.21
N GLU A 576 4.16 17.12 11.45
CA GLU A 576 3.52 18.34 11.00
C GLU A 576 3.83 19.46 11.99
N CYS A 577 3.98 20.67 11.49
CA CYS A 577 4.05 21.86 12.33
C CYS A 577 2.64 22.40 12.58
N SER A 578 2.41 22.88 13.80
CA SER A 578 1.24 23.69 14.12
C SER A 578 1.64 24.76 15.13
N ASP A 579 1.34 26.03 14.83
CA ASP A 579 1.60 27.21 15.68
C ASP A 579 3.05 27.28 16.22
N GLY A 580 4.02 27.11 15.33
CA GLY A 580 5.45 27.18 15.59
C GLY A 580 5.99 25.99 16.38
N ARG A 581 5.24 24.89 16.41
CA ARG A 581 5.61 23.67 17.12
C ARG A 581 5.45 22.45 16.24
N TRP A 582 6.53 21.71 16.12
CA TRP A 582 6.49 20.36 15.57
C TRP A 582 5.66 19.46 16.49
N LEU A 583 4.62 18.86 15.92
CA LEU A 583 3.77 17.87 16.55
C LEU A 583 4.52 16.55 16.73
N THR A 584 3.83 15.53 17.23
CA THR A 584 4.41 14.20 17.46
C THR A 584 4.85 13.58 16.14
N CYS A 585 5.97 12.86 16.16
CA CYS A 585 6.42 12.14 14.98
C CYS A 585 5.49 10.96 14.71
N VAL A 586 4.77 11.00 13.60
CA VAL A 586 3.89 9.93 13.14
C VAL A 586 4.68 9.06 12.16
N GLY A 587 5.23 7.96 12.66
CA GLY A 587 5.93 6.97 11.84
C GLY A 587 5.08 5.79 11.43
N PRO A 588 5.69 4.79 10.79
CA PRO A 588 5.07 3.49 10.58
C PRO A 588 4.54 2.94 11.90
N TRP A 589 3.48 2.15 11.83
CA TRP A 589 3.05 1.38 12.99
C TRP A 589 4.10 0.31 13.32
N PRO A 590 4.28 -0.04 14.61
CA PRO A 590 5.11 -1.17 14.96
C PRO A 590 4.67 -2.43 14.22
N PRO A 591 5.60 -3.27 13.78
CA PRO A 591 5.22 -4.62 13.39
C PRO A 591 4.56 -5.29 14.61
N PRO A 592 3.51 -6.12 14.41
CA PRO A 592 2.95 -6.89 15.52
C PRO A 592 4.03 -7.76 16.16
N GLU A 593 4.02 -7.83 17.48
CA GLU A 593 4.85 -8.75 18.26
C GLU A 593 4.70 -10.20 17.75
N THR A 594 5.82 -10.91 17.69
CA THR A 594 5.92 -12.31 17.26
C THR A 594 6.66 -13.08 18.35
N CYS A 595 6.14 -14.25 18.73
CA CYS A 595 6.77 -15.11 19.74
C CYS A 595 8.08 -15.72 19.23
N ASP A 596 9.16 -14.95 19.23
CA ASP A 596 10.49 -15.33 18.74
C ASP A 596 11.63 -14.97 19.71
N GLY A 597 11.32 -14.36 20.86
CA GLY A 597 12.29 -13.97 21.87
C GLY A 597 13.00 -12.65 21.56
N VAL A 598 12.45 -11.85 20.63
CA VAL A 598 12.89 -10.51 20.27
C VAL A 598 11.77 -9.53 20.65
N ASP A 599 12.18 -8.36 21.13
CA ASP A 599 11.31 -7.18 21.27
C ASP A 599 11.08 -6.62 19.86
N ASN A 600 10.02 -7.07 19.16
CA ASN A 600 9.76 -6.70 17.77
C ASN A 600 9.24 -5.26 17.65
N ASP A 601 8.66 -4.74 18.73
CA ASP A 601 8.13 -3.41 18.90
C ASP A 601 8.91 -2.55 19.93
N ASP A 602 10.17 -2.91 20.23
CA ASP A 602 11.22 -2.18 20.99
C ASP A 602 10.65 -1.36 22.18
N ASP A 603 9.58 -1.85 22.81
CA ASP A 603 8.89 -1.20 23.92
C ASP A 603 9.58 -1.51 25.27
N GLY A 604 10.55 -2.42 25.23
CA GLY A 604 11.35 -2.89 26.35
C GLY A 604 10.80 -4.13 27.03
N ALA A 605 9.67 -4.67 26.57
CA ALA A 605 9.21 -6.01 26.86
C ALA A 605 9.61 -6.97 25.71
N VAL A 606 9.40 -8.26 25.90
CA VAL A 606 9.75 -9.26 24.88
C VAL A 606 8.57 -10.21 24.81
N ASP A 607 8.06 -10.45 23.60
CA ASP A 607 6.95 -11.37 23.33
C ASP A 607 5.67 -11.03 24.13
N GLU A 608 5.35 -9.75 24.33
CA GLU A 608 4.13 -9.25 24.96
C GLU A 608 3.06 -8.87 23.92
N ALA A 609 1.84 -8.57 24.40
CA ALA A 609 0.72 -8.15 23.56
C ALA A 609 0.37 -9.07 22.36
N LEU A 610 0.90 -10.30 22.33
CA LEU A 610 0.62 -11.35 21.36
C LEU A 610 -0.86 -11.79 21.36
N GLY A 611 -1.59 -11.44 22.42
CA GLY A 611 -3.01 -11.67 22.57
C GLY A 611 -3.36 -13.16 22.67
N VAL A 612 -4.05 -13.67 21.64
CA VAL A 612 -4.51 -15.06 21.56
C VAL A 612 -3.87 -15.76 20.38
N ASP A 613 -3.16 -16.86 20.64
CA ASP A 613 -2.65 -17.75 19.60
C ASP A 613 -3.31 -19.14 19.66
N VAL A 614 -3.53 -19.76 18.50
CA VAL A 614 -4.01 -21.14 18.38
C VAL A 614 -2.84 -22.06 18.09
N TRP A 615 -2.27 -22.61 19.15
CA TRP A 615 -1.06 -23.40 19.11
C TRP A 615 -1.33 -24.89 18.92
N VAL A 616 -0.68 -25.51 17.93
CA VAL A 616 -0.84 -26.95 17.63
C VAL A 616 0.23 -27.78 18.34
N THR A 617 -0.23 -28.75 19.13
CA THR A 617 0.60 -29.73 19.87
C THR A 617 0.30 -31.16 19.48
N THR A 618 1.05 -32.11 20.04
CA THR A 618 0.75 -33.54 19.92
C THR A 618 0.05 -34.07 21.16
N ASP A 619 -0.81 -35.07 20.98
CA ASP A 619 -1.45 -35.78 22.10
C ASP A 619 -0.41 -36.36 23.07
N ALA A 620 0.72 -36.83 22.54
CA ALA A 620 1.86 -37.30 23.32
C ALA A 620 2.45 -36.20 24.23
N ALA A 621 2.50 -34.95 23.76
CA ALA A 621 2.98 -33.82 24.55
C ALA A 621 1.99 -33.47 25.69
N LEU A 622 0.68 -33.54 25.45
CA LEU A 622 -0.32 -33.36 26.51
C LEU A 622 -0.21 -34.46 27.60
N VAL A 623 -0.05 -35.72 27.19
CA VAL A 623 0.20 -36.84 28.13
C VAL A 623 1.52 -36.65 28.89
N ALA A 624 2.54 -36.10 28.24
CA ALA A 624 3.82 -35.79 28.90
C ALA A 624 3.67 -34.64 29.92
N ALA A 625 2.87 -33.62 29.63
CA ALA A 625 2.59 -32.51 30.52
C ALA A 625 1.76 -32.93 31.76
N HIS A 626 0.85 -33.89 31.59
CA HIS A 626 0.16 -34.56 32.69
C HIS A 626 -0.20 -36.01 32.36
N SER A 627 0.44 -36.98 33.04
CA SER A 627 0.33 -38.41 32.71
C SER A 627 -1.06 -39.03 32.84
N ALA A 628 -1.97 -38.38 33.55
CA ALA A 628 -3.37 -38.79 33.66
C ALA A 628 -4.32 -38.05 32.69
N CYS A 629 -3.81 -37.18 31.81
CA CYS A 629 -4.60 -36.66 30.71
C CYS A 629 -4.76 -37.77 29.65
N ASP A 630 -6.00 -38.01 29.26
CA ASP A 630 -6.35 -38.90 28.15
C ASP A 630 -6.85 -38.05 26.97
N PRO A 631 -6.01 -37.79 25.95
CA PRO A 631 -6.37 -37.02 24.78
C PRO A 631 -7.41 -37.71 23.88
N ASP A 632 -7.82 -38.94 24.16
CA ASP A 632 -8.88 -39.62 23.41
C ASP A 632 -10.24 -39.62 24.14
N ALA A 633 -10.28 -39.19 25.41
CA ALA A 633 -11.51 -39.19 26.22
C ALA A 633 -12.50 -38.08 25.81
N THR A 634 -13.76 -38.43 25.55
CA THR A 634 -14.79 -37.48 25.06
C THR A 634 -15.06 -36.31 26.00
N GLU A 635 -14.94 -36.51 27.31
CA GLU A 635 -15.13 -35.48 28.33
C GLU A 635 -13.80 -34.81 28.70
N THR A 636 -13.80 -33.48 28.82
CA THR A 636 -12.68 -32.72 29.40
C THR A 636 -12.48 -33.08 30.86
N SER A 637 -11.24 -33.40 31.23
CA SER A 637 -10.89 -33.79 32.61
C SER A 637 -9.94 -32.77 33.25
N GLY A 638 -9.98 -32.65 34.57
CA GLY A 638 -9.03 -31.80 35.32
C GLY A 638 -7.55 -32.05 34.99
N PRO A 639 -7.10 -33.32 34.88
CA PRO A 639 -5.77 -33.65 34.35
C PRO A 639 -5.44 -33.06 32.98
N CYS A 640 -6.41 -33.02 32.06
CA CYS A 640 -6.19 -32.43 30.74
C CYS A 640 -6.19 -30.91 30.76
N ASN A 641 -7.03 -30.26 31.57
CA ASN A 641 -6.92 -28.81 31.77
C ASN A 641 -5.53 -28.43 32.30
N ALA A 642 -4.99 -29.20 33.24
CA ALA A 642 -3.64 -28.99 33.76
C ALA A 642 -2.56 -29.24 32.68
N ALA A 643 -2.74 -30.24 31.82
CA ALA A 643 -1.84 -30.49 30.69
C ALA A 643 -1.83 -29.31 29.69
N VAL A 644 -3.01 -28.78 29.34
CA VAL A 644 -3.16 -27.62 28.44
C VAL A 644 -2.53 -26.38 29.06
N ASN A 645 -2.86 -26.07 30.31
CA ASN A 645 -2.28 -24.95 31.05
C ASN A 645 -0.75 -24.97 31.03
N ARG A 646 -0.15 -26.11 31.39
CA ARG A 646 1.32 -26.26 31.42
C ARG A 646 1.95 -26.21 30.04
N THR A 647 1.25 -26.75 29.04
CA THR A 647 1.72 -26.75 27.64
C THR A 647 1.76 -25.34 27.07
N CYS A 648 0.69 -24.55 27.24
CA CYS A 648 0.69 -23.14 26.83
C CYS A 648 1.73 -22.33 27.61
N ALA A 649 1.81 -22.50 28.93
CA ALA A 649 2.82 -21.81 29.75
C ALA A 649 4.26 -22.18 29.38
N ALA A 650 4.51 -23.39 28.86
CA ALA A 650 5.84 -23.84 28.44
C ALA A 650 6.29 -23.25 27.09
N ASN A 651 5.39 -22.64 26.32
CA ASN A 651 5.72 -21.94 25.07
C ASN A 651 6.56 -20.68 25.37
N GLY A 652 6.40 -20.07 26.54
CA GLY A 652 7.16 -18.86 26.96
C GLY A 652 6.39 -17.57 26.71
N CYS A 653 5.49 -17.57 25.72
CA CYS A 653 4.72 -16.41 25.26
C CYS A 653 3.26 -16.39 25.75
N ALA A 654 2.81 -17.44 26.43
CA ALA A 654 1.46 -17.53 26.98
C ALA A 654 1.49 -17.78 28.49
N VAL A 655 0.54 -17.20 29.22
CA VAL A 655 0.37 -17.40 30.66
C VAL A 655 -0.42 -18.67 30.93
N THR A 656 -1.44 -18.94 30.11
CA THR A 656 -2.28 -20.14 30.23
C THR A 656 -3.01 -20.40 28.91
N GLY A 657 -3.93 -21.37 28.89
CA GLY A 657 -4.74 -21.66 27.73
C GLY A 657 -5.89 -22.63 28.01
N PHE A 658 -6.72 -22.85 26.99
CA PHE A 658 -7.82 -23.79 27.03
C PHE A 658 -7.93 -24.59 25.71
N GLY A 659 -8.71 -25.66 25.73
CA GLY A 659 -8.91 -26.56 24.61
C GLY A 659 -8.78 -28.04 25.01
N PRO A 660 -8.60 -28.95 24.03
CA PRO A 660 -8.37 -28.67 22.62
C PRO A 660 -9.55 -28.02 21.89
N VAL A 661 -9.27 -27.01 21.07
CA VAL A 661 -10.26 -26.34 20.20
C VAL A 661 -10.37 -26.99 18.81
N ALA A 662 -9.35 -27.76 18.42
CA ALA A 662 -9.37 -28.68 17.29
C ALA A 662 -8.49 -29.90 17.60
N GLN A 663 -8.75 -31.04 16.96
CA GLN A 663 -7.96 -32.26 17.15
C GLN A 663 -8.06 -33.16 15.92
N ASP A 664 -6.92 -33.57 15.37
CA ASP A 664 -6.80 -34.43 14.19
C ASP A 664 -5.64 -35.42 14.36
N ASP A 665 -5.89 -36.72 14.18
CA ASP A 665 -4.91 -37.82 14.10
C ASP A 665 -3.59 -37.63 14.90
N GLY A 666 -3.70 -37.47 16.22
CA GLY A 666 -2.56 -37.38 17.15
C GLY A 666 -2.08 -35.95 17.46
N ALA A 667 -2.74 -34.93 16.90
CA ALA A 667 -2.48 -33.52 17.14
C ALA A 667 -3.69 -32.80 17.77
N ALA A 668 -3.42 -31.84 18.64
CA ALA A 668 -4.42 -31.04 19.35
C ALA A 668 -4.08 -29.55 19.25
N ALA A 669 -5.04 -28.72 18.84
CA ALA A 669 -4.91 -27.27 18.84
C ALA A 669 -5.42 -26.69 20.16
N LEU A 670 -4.62 -25.83 20.79
CA LEU A 670 -4.90 -25.18 22.07
C LEU A 670 -5.01 -23.67 21.83
N SER A 671 -5.96 -23.00 22.47
CA SER A 671 -5.93 -21.54 22.54
C SER A 671 -5.05 -21.14 23.71
N CYS A 672 -3.89 -20.57 23.42
CA CYS A 672 -2.94 -20.06 24.41
C CYS A 672 -3.06 -18.53 24.48
N LEU A 673 -3.10 -18.01 25.70
CA LEU A 673 -3.40 -16.61 25.99
C LEU A 673 -2.23 -16.00 26.76
N ASP A 674 -1.80 -14.82 26.33
CA ASP A 674 -0.75 -14.04 26.98
C ASP A 674 -1.23 -13.34 28.27
N ALA A 675 -0.40 -12.47 28.84
CA ALA A 675 -0.74 -11.73 30.05
C ALA A 675 -1.74 -10.57 29.81
N THR A 676 -1.95 -10.15 28.56
CA THR A 676 -2.87 -9.07 28.20
C THR A 676 -4.31 -9.57 28.13
N GLU A 677 -4.50 -10.81 27.68
CA GLU A 677 -5.82 -11.45 27.53
C GLU A 677 -6.32 -12.17 28.78
N VAL A 678 -5.43 -12.55 29.71
CA VAL A 678 -5.83 -13.36 30.87
C VAL A 678 -4.95 -13.17 32.11
N THR A 679 -5.57 -13.28 33.27
CA THR A 679 -4.89 -13.37 34.57
C THR A 679 -5.27 -14.66 35.28
N VAL A 680 -4.27 -15.41 35.77
CA VAL A 680 -4.48 -16.62 36.56
C VAL A 680 -4.58 -16.26 38.04
N LEU A 681 -5.69 -16.63 38.68
CA LEU A 681 -5.96 -16.34 40.09
C LEU A 681 -6.15 -17.63 40.89
N GLY A 682 -5.59 -17.65 42.11
CA GLY A 682 -5.82 -18.71 43.09
C GLY A 682 -7.16 -18.52 43.82
N ALA A 683 -7.91 -19.61 43.97
CA ALA A 683 -9.21 -19.65 44.64
C ALA A 683 -9.40 -20.96 45.42
N THR A 684 -10.56 -21.12 46.07
CA THR A 684 -10.95 -22.36 46.74
C THR A 684 -12.31 -22.85 46.26
N PHE A 685 -12.56 -24.15 46.31
CA PHE A 685 -13.89 -24.70 46.01
C PHE A 685 -14.96 -24.15 46.94
N GLY A 686 -14.61 -23.78 48.18
CA GLY A 686 -15.50 -23.05 49.07
C GLY A 686 -15.91 -21.66 48.52
N ALA A 687 -14.99 -20.93 47.90
CA ALA A 687 -15.29 -19.66 47.25
C ALA A 687 -16.15 -19.84 45.98
N MET A 688 -15.89 -20.90 45.20
CA MET A 688 -16.69 -21.23 44.02
C MET A 688 -18.11 -21.69 44.40
N ALA A 689 -18.24 -22.54 45.42
CA ALA A 689 -19.52 -22.98 45.95
C ALA A 689 -20.40 -21.82 46.45
N ALA A 690 -19.79 -20.73 46.91
CA ALA A 690 -20.51 -19.51 47.28
C ALA A 690 -21.13 -18.77 46.08
N GLN A 691 -20.57 -18.93 44.87
CA GLN A 691 -21.10 -18.38 43.62
C GLN A 691 -22.11 -19.31 42.94
N HIS A 692 -21.86 -20.62 43.02
CA HIS A 692 -22.78 -21.66 42.57
C HIS A 692 -22.57 -22.94 43.39
N GLY A 693 -23.58 -23.32 44.20
CA GLY A 693 -23.45 -24.39 45.20
C GLY A 693 -23.19 -25.80 44.65
N GLY A 694 -23.28 -25.99 43.34
CA GLY A 694 -22.93 -27.25 42.67
C GLY A 694 -21.43 -27.41 42.37
N CYS A 695 -20.62 -26.36 42.48
CA CYS A 695 -19.18 -26.47 42.24
C CYS A 695 -18.46 -27.04 43.47
N VAL A 696 -17.95 -28.27 43.35
CA VAL A 696 -17.30 -29.02 44.44
C VAL A 696 -16.03 -29.71 43.97
N SER A 697 -15.07 -29.91 44.90
CA SER A 697 -13.76 -30.50 44.61
C SER A 697 -13.81 -31.94 44.07
N THR A 698 -14.91 -32.66 44.33
CA THR A 698 -15.12 -34.02 43.80
C THR A 698 -15.62 -34.06 42.36
N ASN A 699 -16.09 -32.93 41.81
CA ASN A 699 -16.52 -32.80 40.42
C ASN A 699 -16.04 -31.45 39.84
N PRO A 700 -14.71 -31.28 39.72
CA PRO A 700 -14.10 -29.97 39.48
C PRO A 700 -14.33 -29.44 38.06
N VAL A 701 -14.58 -30.31 37.09
CA VAL A 701 -14.91 -29.93 35.70
C VAL A 701 -16.39 -30.24 35.48
N SER A 702 -17.23 -29.22 35.59
CA SER A 702 -18.68 -29.35 35.47
C SER A 702 -19.34 -28.03 35.08
N PRO A 703 -20.58 -28.02 34.55
CA PRO A 703 -21.26 -26.79 34.19
C PRO A 703 -21.48 -25.88 35.42
N ASP A 704 -21.69 -26.49 36.59
CA ASP A 704 -21.83 -25.78 37.85
C ASP A 704 -20.54 -25.05 38.25
N CYS A 705 -19.38 -25.66 37.98
CA CYS A 705 -18.10 -24.99 38.19
C CYS A 705 -17.81 -23.92 37.14
N ASN A 706 -18.15 -24.11 35.86
CA ASN A 706 -18.02 -23.04 34.86
C ASN A 706 -18.84 -21.80 35.26
N ALA A 707 -20.09 -21.99 35.70
CA ALA A 707 -20.95 -20.92 36.19
C ALA A 707 -20.39 -20.25 37.45
N ALA A 708 -19.84 -21.04 38.38
CA ALA A 708 -19.18 -20.50 39.57
C ALA A 708 -17.97 -19.63 39.21
N ILE A 709 -17.12 -20.10 38.30
CA ILE A 709 -15.88 -19.42 37.88
C ILE A 709 -16.21 -18.13 37.13
N ASN A 710 -17.14 -18.18 36.18
CA ASN A 710 -17.64 -16.99 35.47
C ASN A 710 -18.08 -15.90 36.45
N ARG A 711 -18.93 -16.25 37.43
CA ARG A 711 -19.42 -15.31 38.45
C ARG A 711 -18.33 -14.84 39.41
N TRP A 712 -17.41 -15.73 39.77
CA TRP A 712 -16.30 -15.40 40.66
C TRP A 712 -15.35 -14.42 39.99
N CYS A 713 -14.92 -14.65 38.74
CA CYS A 713 -14.10 -13.71 37.98
C CYS A 713 -14.79 -12.35 37.81
N ALA A 714 -16.10 -12.36 37.53
CA ALA A 714 -16.91 -11.14 37.53
C ALA A 714 -16.88 -10.40 38.88
N SER A 715 -16.90 -11.12 40.00
CA SER A 715 -16.76 -10.52 41.34
C SER A 715 -15.37 -9.96 41.64
N GLN A 716 -14.34 -10.40 40.88
CA GLN A 716 -12.99 -9.84 40.94
C GLN A 716 -12.80 -8.63 40.01
N GLY A 717 -13.85 -8.21 39.28
CA GLY A 717 -13.82 -7.07 38.36
C GLY A 717 -13.40 -7.43 36.92
N LEU A 718 -13.39 -8.72 36.56
CA LEU A 718 -13.01 -9.21 35.23
C LEU A 718 -14.26 -9.64 34.45
N SER A 719 -14.20 -9.73 33.12
CA SER A 719 -15.39 -9.97 32.29
C SER A 719 -15.95 -11.39 32.44
N THR A 720 -15.08 -12.40 32.45
CA THR A 720 -15.44 -13.80 32.74
C THR A 720 -14.19 -14.63 33.06
N GLY A 721 -14.29 -15.96 33.06
CA GLY A 721 -13.16 -16.85 33.21
C GLY A 721 -13.48 -18.34 33.01
N PHE A 722 -12.42 -19.15 32.95
CA PHE A 722 -12.45 -20.59 32.74
C PHE A 722 -11.52 -21.33 33.71
N GLY A 723 -11.73 -22.64 33.80
CA GLY A 723 -10.96 -23.54 34.67
C GLY A 723 -11.83 -24.62 35.30
N PRO A 724 -11.36 -25.29 36.37
CA PRO A 724 -10.06 -25.12 37.00
C PRO A 724 -8.91 -25.45 36.05
N LEU A 725 -7.84 -24.66 36.09
CA LEU A 725 -6.59 -24.90 35.36
C LEU A 725 -5.77 -25.98 36.06
N GLU A 726 -5.61 -25.82 37.37
CA GLU A 726 -5.00 -26.79 38.28
C GLU A 726 -5.79 -26.82 39.58
N HIS A 727 -5.79 -27.94 40.30
CA HIS A 727 -6.35 -28.01 41.64
C HIS A 727 -5.64 -29.03 42.52
N ALA A 728 -5.64 -28.77 43.83
CA ALA A 728 -5.09 -29.67 44.84
C ALA A 728 -5.95 -29.60 46.11
N GLY A 729 -6.72 -30.65 46.38
CA GLY A 729 -7.67 -30.65 47.49
C GLY A 729 -8.76 -29.58 47.28
N GLU A 730 -8.82 -28.62 48.20
CA GLU A 730 -9.81 -27.53 48.17
C GLU A 730 -9.32 -26.28 47.43
N ASP A 731 -8.03 -26.21 47.08
CA ASP A 731 -7.44 -25.08 46.36
C ASP A 731 -7.47 -25.32 44.85
N LEU A 732 -7.76 -24.27 44.07
CA LEU A 732 -7.74 -24.30 42.61
C LEU A 732 -7.18 -23.01 42.02
N ALA A 733 -6.68 -23.10 40.78
CA ALA A 733 -6.35 -21.95 39.94
C ALA A 733 -7.39 -21.80 38.83
N VAL A 734 -7.81 -20.57 38.55
CA VAL A 734 -8.75 -20.22 37.47
C VAL A 734 -8.16 -19.11 36.62
N ALA A 735 -8.50 -19.11 35.35
CA ALA A 735 -8.14 -18.07 34.40
C ALA A 735 -9.29 -17.08 34.31
N CYS A 736 -9.04 -15.81 34.58
CA CYS A 736 -10.03 -14.75 34.45
C CYS A 736 -9.58 -13.75 33.39
N THR A 737 -10.49 -13.39 32.48
CA THR A 737 -10.18 -12.56 31.31
C THR A 737 -10.84 -11.19 31.44
N PRO A 738 -10.11 -10.07 31.25
CA PRO A 738 -10.68 -8.73 31.30
C PRO A 738 -11.46 -8.37 30.03
N ASN A 739 -11.06 -8.89 28.87
CA ASN A 739 -11.50 -8.40 27.55
C ASN A 739 -12.44 -9.36 26.79
N ALA A 740 -12.88 -10.46 27.42
CA ALA A 740 -13.80 -11.39 26.76
C ALA A 740 -15.17 -10.75 26.50
N THR A 741 -15.63 -10.84 25.24
CA THR A 741 -17.01 -10.51 24.90
C THR A 741 -17.89 -11.71 25.15
N ARG A 742 -18.97 -11.52 25.92
CA ARG A 742 -19.91 -12.59 26.27
C ARG A 742 -21.13 -12.53 25.36
N PHE A 743 -21.37 -13.63 24.66
CA PHE A 743 -22.54 -13.80 23.82
C PHE A 743 -23.52 -14.80 24.41
N SER A 744 -24.80 -14.63 24.06
CA SER A 744 -25.82 -15.65 24.25
C SER A 744 -26.04 -16.37 22.94
N SER A 745 -25.79 -17.68 22.92
CA SER A 745 -26.05 -18.58 21.79
C SER A 745 -27.01 -19.69 22.21
N THR A 746 -27.37 -20.56 21.28
CA THR A 746 -28.14 -21.77 21.58
C THR A 746 -27.35 -23.03 21.23
N TYR A 747 -27.59 -24.13 21.94
CA TYR A 747 -27.03 -25.42 21.55
C TYR A 747 -27.52 -25.84 20.17
N THR A 748 -28.75 -25.48 19.80
CA THR A 748 -29.21 -25.59 18.41
C THR A 748 -28.24 -24.90 17.42
N ALA A 749 -27.80 -23.66 17.70
CA ALA A 749 -26.85 -22.95 16.84
C ALA A 749 -25.44 -23.56 16.89
N LEU A 750 -24.96 -23.95 18.07
CA LEU A 750 -23.65 -24.58 18.24
C LEU A 750 -23.58 -25.95 17.54
N SER A 751 -24.69 -26.68 17.46
CA SER A 751 -24.77 -27.98 16.78
C SER A 751 -24.48 -27.91 15.28
N ALA A 752 -24.56 -26.71 14.67
CA ALA A 752 -24.16 -26.49 13.29
C ALA A 752 -22.64 -26.60 13.08
N PHE A 753 -21.85 -26.36 14.13
CA PHE A 753 -20.39 -26.42 14.14
C PHE A 753 -19.88 -27.79 14.61
N ASP A 754 -20.53 -28.37 15.60
CA ASP A 754 -20.36 -29.80 15.94
C ASP A 754 -21.70 -30.44 16.34
N PRO A 755 -22.21 -31.44 15.60
CA PRO A 755 -23.50 -32.06 15.88
C PRO A 755 -23.65 -32.65 17.28
N ALA A 756 -22.55 -32.98 17.97
CA ALA A 756 -22.61 -33.48 19.34
C ALA A 756 -22.92 -32.38 20.37
N CYS A 757 -22.64 -31.10 20.05
CA CYS A 757 -22.93 -29.96 20.91
C CYS A 757 -24.38 -29.45 20.75
N ASP A 758 -25.34 -30.35 20.93
CA ASP A 758 -26.78 -30.11 20.75
C ASP A 758 -27.55 -29.87 22.07
N GLY A 759 -26.83 -29.85 23.20
CA GLY A 759 -27.41 -29.63 24.53
C GLY A 759 -28.20 -30.81 25.10
N SER A 760 -28.33 -31.91 24.35
CA SER A 760 -28.96 -33.17 24.75
C SER A 760 -27.94 -34.31 24.86
N THR A 761 -26.98 -34.34 23.94
CA THR A 761 -25.86 -35.27 23.83
C THR A 761 -24.70 -34.75 24.68
N GLU A 762 -24.18 -33.57 24.35
CA GLU A 762 -23.16 -32.87 25.12
C GLU A 762 -23.55 -31.40 25.34
N ARG A 763 -23.26 -30.91 26.55
CA ARG A 763 -23.44 -29.50 26.94
C ARG A 763 -22.11 -28.77 27.15
N MET A 764 -21.06 -29.53 27.39
CA MET A 764 -19.69 -29.09 27.61
C MET A 764 -18.76 -30.26 27.26
N GLY A 765 -17.46 -29.98 27.16
CA GLY A 765 -16.47 -30.95 26.74
C GLY A 765 -16.06 -30.70 25.29
N ARG A 766 -15.13 -31.50 24.78
CA ARG A 766 -14.29 -31.10 23.64
C ARG A 766 -15.05 -30.78 22.37
N ARG A 767 -16.14 -31.51 22.09
CA ARG A 767 -16.98 -31.24 20.91
C ARG A 767 -17.65 -29.88 21.03
N CYS A 768 -18.15 -29.55 22.22
CA CYS A 768 -18.68 -28.23 22.51
C CYS A 768 -17.61 -27.14 22.55
N ASP A 769 -16.42 -27.42 23.08
CA ASP A 769 -15.31 -26.46 23.09
C ASP A 769 -14.90 -26.09 21.66
N ARG A 770 -14.79 -27.09 20.77
CA ARG A 770 -14.59 -26.88 19.33
C ARG A 770 -15.73 -26.10 18.69
N ALA A 771 -16.97 -26.47 18.96
CA ALA A 771 -18.13 -25.77 18.40
C ALA A 771 -18.17 -24.30 18.81
N MET A 772 -17.87 -24.00 20.07
CA MET A 772 -17.83 -22.62 20.59
C MET A 772 -16.65 -21.83 20.05
N HIS A 773 -15.47 -22.45 19.93
CA HIS A 773 -14.33 -21.85 19.24
C HIS A 773 -14.69 -21.47 17.80
N GLN A 774 -15.21 -22.41 17.01
CA GLN A 774 -15.60 -22.17 15.62
C GLN A 774 -16.74 -21.14 15.51
N TRP A 775 -17.68 -21.15 16.45
CA TRP A 775 -18.75 -20.16 16.51
C TRP A 775 -18.20 -18.75 16.77
N CYS A 776 -17.28 -18.59 17.72
CA CYS A 776 -16.63 -17.30 18.00
C CYS A 776 -15.74 -16.83 16.83
N ARG A 777 -15.03 -17.74 16.15
CA ARG A 777 -14.33 -17.44 14.90
C ARG A 777 -15.27 -16.88 13.85
N ALA A 778 -16.46 -17.47 13.73
CA ALA A 778 -17.50 -16.98 12.82
C ALA A 778 -18.12 -15.64 13.27
N GLN A 779 -17.84 -15.16 14.48
CA GLN A 779 -18.21 -13.82 14.96
C GLN A 779 -17.05 -12.80 14.84
N GLY A 780 -15.93 -13.15 14.21
CA GLY A 780 -14.77 -12.26 14.04
C GLY A 780 -13.79 -12.22 15.22
N TYR A 781 -13.85 -13.18 16.14
CA TYR A 781 -12.93 -13.29 17.27
C TYR A 781 -11.87 -14.37 17.02
N ALA A 782 -10.69 -14.25 17.64
CA ALA A 782 -9.61 -15.23 17.48
C ALA A 782 -9.96 -16.61 18.04
N THR A 783 -10.73 -16.68 19.13
CA THR A 783 -11.18 -17.94 19.76
C THR A 783 -12.40 -17.73 20.66
N GLY A 784 -12.90 -18.82 21.27
CA GLY A 784 -13.85 -18.73 22.36
C GLY A 784 -14.01 -19.99 23.19
N PHE A 785 -14.60 -19.83 24.37
CA PHE A 785 -14.82 -20.89 25.35
C PHE A 785 -16.19 -20.80 26.03
N GLY A 786 -16.64 -21.92 26.57
CA GLY A 786 -17.89 -22.02 27.32
C GLY A 786 -18.33 -23.47 27.55
N PRO A 787 -19.61 -23.71 27.91
CA PRO A 787 -20.58 -22.69 28.26
C PRO A 787 -20.17 -22.03 29.59
N LEU A 788 -20.28 -20.71 29.67
CA LEU A 788 -20.10 -19.95 30.91
C LEU A 788 -21.26 -20.20 31.87
N GLU A 789 -22.47 -20.15 31.31
CA GLU A 789 -23.73 -20.52 31.94
C GLU A 789 -24.61 -21.19 30.88
N ASN A 790 -25.53 -22.06 31.31
CA ASN A 790 -26.52 -22.62 30.38
C ASN A 790 -27.88 -22.83 31.06
N SER A 791 -28.94 -22.73 30.25
CA SER A 791 -30.31 -23.00 30.69
C SER A 791 -31.18 -23.40 29.51
N GLY A 792 -31.78 -24.59 29.57
CA GLY A 792 -32.53 -25.12 28.42
C GLY A 792 -31.65 -25.25 27.19
N ASP A 793 -32.03 -24.60 26.09
CA ASP A 793 -31.25 -24.55 24.85
C ASP A 793 -30.21 -23.41 24.84
N VAL A 794 -30.21 -22.50 25.82
CA VAL A 794 -29.30 -21.34 25.83
C VAL A 794 -27.94 -21.72 26.41
N ALA A 795 -26.88 -21.29 25.74
CA ALA A 795 -25.49 -21.39 26.18
C ALA A 795 -24.82 -20.01 26.07
N TYR A 796 -24.18 -19.56 27.15
CA TYR A 796 -23.35 -18.35 27.11
C TYR A 796 -21.92 -18.70 26.72
N VAL A 797 -21.36 -17.98 25.75
CA VAL A 797 -20.02 -18.22 25.20
C VAL A 797 -19.19 -16.95 25.36
N ALA A 798 -17.94 -17.08 25.78
CA ALA A 798 -16.97 -15.99 25.78
C ALA A 798 -16.11 -16.08 24.52
N CYS A 799 -16.02 -15.00 23.76
CA CYS A 799 -15.09 -14.86 22.64
C CYS A 799 -13.95 -13.89 23.01
N LEU A 800 -12.75 -14.19 22.51
CA LEU A 800 -11.48 -13.53 22.86
C LEU A 800 -10.61 -13.27 21.61
N GLY A 801 -9.67 -12.34 21.73
CA GLY A 801 -8.91 -11.75 20.61
C GLY A 801 -9.72 -10.62 19.98
N THR A 802 -9.04 -9.52 19.62
CA THR A 802 -9.67 -8.24 19.20
C THR A 802 -10.81 -8.42 18.20
N HIS A 803 -11.90 -7.68 18.46
CA HIS A 803 -12.93 -7.40 17.47
C HIS A 803 -12.37 -6.28 16.59
N GLU A 804 -12.08 -6.55 15.31
CA GLU A 804 -11.65 -5.53 14.34
C GLU A 804 -12.64 -4.34 14.40
N GLY A 805 -12.17 -3.17 14.83
CA GLY A 805 -13.02 -1.99 15.06
C GLY A 805 -12.56 -0.97 16.12
N ALA A 806 -11.38 -1.13 16.72
CA ALA A 806 -10.80 -0.13 17.60
C ALA A 806 -9.37 0.22 17.16
N GLU A 807 -9.22 0.76 15.96
CA GLU A 807 -8.11 1.61 15.53
C GLU A 807 -8.52 2.45 14.32
#